data_AF-A0A182M059-F1
#
_entry.id   AF-A0A182M059-F1
#
_cell.length_a   1.000
_cell.length_b   1.000
_cell.length_c   1.000
_cell.angle_alpha   90.00
_cell.angle_beta   90.00
_cell.angle_gamma   90.00
#
_symmetry.space_group_name_H-M   'P 1'
#
loop_
_entity.id
_entity.type
_entity.pdbx_description
1 polymer ?
#
loop_
_entity_poly.entity_id
_entity_poly.type
_entity_poly.pdbx_seq_one_letter_code
_entity_poly.pdbx_strand_id
1 'polypeptide(L)'
;MVTASSVLGSTSAVLVSLFLLRKVFPWIYQNLVGPKVFGCRINLKKTGEWALITGATDGIGKAYAQALARKGLNIILVSRTLSKLQDVAKEIETEFKVRTMVIAADFTSGAEIYSQIQRQIENMEIGVLVNNVGMSYANPEYLLDLPDKEKLINNLLSCNILSVTRMCQLVMPGMVKRHAGVVINISSLSAVIPAPLLTVYSASKAYMDKFSEDLASEYAKHNIVVQSVLPGPVATNMSKIRKSTWMACSPKVFVASAISTLGHTRQTTGYFPHALLELAINMLSFVSPRLMEKLTINTMQNIRARALKKTSTKSSAPNDTTEQTTSLSEMLFHLVLVAIVAVGTSAAGNGKKYPLSSKFIEEINTRATTWRAGQNFHPDTSLAYIRGLMGVHPDADKFREPEFVHELEDADDLPEKFDSRDQWPNCPTIREIRDQGSCGSCWAFGAVEAMSDRVCIASAGKIHFRFSAEDLVSCCHTCGFGCNGGFPGAAWSYWVRKGLVSGGPFGSNMGCQPYAIAPCEHHVNGTRPSCEGEGGKTPKCVKKCQASYSVPYAKDKRFGASSYSIPRHEAQIQKEIMTNGPVEGAFTVYEDLLHYKEGVYQHVTGKMLGGHAIRILGWGVENGTKYWLIANSWNSDWGDNGFFKILRGEDHLGIESSISAGLPKV
;
A
#
# COMPACT_ATOMS: atom_id res chain seq x y z
N MET A 1 35.53 30.68 -15.50
CA MET A 1 34.09 30.73 -15.80
C MET A 1 33.38 29.75 -14.89
N VAL A 2 32.55 30.24 -13.97
CA VAL A 2 31.69 29.39 -13.13
C VAL A 2 30.62 28.81 -14.04
N THR A 3 30.59 27.49 -14.22
CA THR A 3 29.64 26.83 -15.11
C THR A 3 28.24 26.87 -14.51
N ALA A 4 27.18 27.02 -15.32
CA ALA A 4 25.80 27.05 -14.85
C ALA A 4 25.45 25.84 -13.95
N SER A 5 26.04 24.67 -14.23
CA SER A 5 25.91 23.44 -13.44
C SER A 5 26.45 23.58 -12.00
N SER A 6 27.53 24.33 -11.79
CA SER A 6 28.10 24.57 -10.45
C SER A 6 27.26 25.52 -9.59
N VAL A 7 26.59 26.50 -10.22
CA VAL A 7 25.63 27.39 -9.56
C VAL A 7 24.36 26.62 -9.19
N LEU A 8 23.82 25.80 -10.10
CA LEU A 8 22.65 24.96 -9.85
C LEU A 8 22.89 23.93 -8.73
N GLY A 9 24.07 23.30 -8.71
CA GLY A 9 24.46 22.38 -7.64
C GLY A 9 24.55 23.06 -6.27
N SER A 10 25.19 24.22 -6.21
CA SER A 10 25.34 25.00 -4.96
C SER A 10 23.98 25.48 -4.42
N THR A 11 23.11 25.94 -5.32
CA THR A 11 21.76 26.41 -4.95
C THR A 11 20.90 25.25 -4.43
N SER A 12 20.99 24.08 -5.06
CA SER A 12 20.28 22.87 -4.62
C SER A 12 20.76 22.38 -3.25
N ALA A 13 22.07 22.41 -2.99
CA ALA A 13 22.63 22.04 -1.69
C ALA A 13 22.19 22.99 -0.55
N VAL A 14 22.11 24.29 -0.83
CA VAL A 14 21.58 25.28 0.12
C VAL A 14 20.10 25.03 0.42
N LEU A 15 19.28 24.78 -0.62
CA LEU A 15 17.85 24.49 -0.44
C LEU A 15 17.60 23.20 0.35
N VAL A 16 18.36 22.13 0.09
CA VAL A 16 18.27 20.87 0.85
C VAL A 16 18.73 21.08 2.29
N SER A 17 19.82 21.81 2.52
CA SER A 17 20.31 22.11 3.87
C SER A 17 19.29 22.92 4.68
N LEU A 18 18.66 23.92 4.05
CA LEU A 18 17.58 24.70 4.66
C LEU A 18 16.34 23.83 4.95
N PHE A 19 16.01 22.88 4.06
CA PHE A 19 14.93 21.93 4.30
C PHE A 19 15.22 21.02 5.50
N LEU A 20 16.41 20.42 5.58
CA LEU A 20 16.83 19.57 6.70
C LEU A 20 16.80 20.35 8.03
N LEU A 21 17.35 21.58 8.05
CA LEU A 21 17.35 22.48 9.20
C LEU A 21 15.95 22.89 9.66
N ARG A 22 15.03 23.16 8.73
CA ARG A 22 13.70 23.71 9.05
C ARG A 22 12.64 22.64 9.34
N LYS A 23 12.78 21.43 8.81
CA LYS A 23 11.73 20.40 8.88
C LYS A 23 12.17 19.13 9.62
N VAL A 24 13.36 18.60 9.33
CA VAL A 24 13.79 17.29 9.86
C VAL A 24 14.29 17.40 11.30
N PHE A 25 15.19 18.34 11.60
CA PHE A 25 15.72 18.48 12.97
C PHE A 25 14.64 18.84 14.00
N PRO A 26 13.72 19.81 13.75
CA PRO A 26 12.63 20.08 14.68
C PRO A 26 11.74 18.86 14.90
N TRP A 27 11.43 18.11 13.84
CA TRP A 27 10.61 16.90 13.94
C TRP A 27 11.29 15.82 14.80
N ILE A 28 12.59 15.58 14.59
CA ILE A 28 13.38 14.63 15.42
C ILE A 28 13.43 15.10 16.87
N TYR A 29 13.67 16.39 17.10
CA TYR A 29 13.71 16.94 18.45
C TYR A 29 12.35 16.76 19.15
N GLN A 30 11.25 17.15 18.49
CA GLN A 30 9.92 17.14 19.08
C GLN A 30 9.37 15.74 19.35
N ASN A 31 9.72 14.74 18.52
CA ASN A 31 9.14 13.39 18.61
C ASN A 31 10.08 12.35 19.24
N LEU A 32 11.39 12.62 19.33
CA LEU A 32 12.38 11.69 19.87
C LEU A 32 13.20 12.31 21.01
N VAL A 33 14.00 13.33 20.72
CA VAL A 33 15.03 13.81 21.67
C VAL A 33 14.40 14.55 22.85
N GLY A 34 13.58 15.56 22.58
CA GLY A 34 12.92 16.41 23.58
C GLY A 34 12.18 15.58 24.63
N PRO A 35 11.16 14.80 24.24
CA PRO A 35 10.36 14.02 25.17
C PRO A 35 11.14 12.91 25.89
N LYS A 36 12.02 12.17 25.21
CA LYS A 36 12.75 11.05 25.83
C LYS A 36 13.89 11.49 26.75
N VAL A 37 14.60 12.55 26.40
CA VAL A 37 15.79 13.00 27.15
C VAL A 37 15.41 13.99 28.25
N PHE A 38 14.53 14.95 27.95
CA PHE A 38 14.21 16.04 28.89
C PHE A 38 12.85 15.90 29.56
N GLY A 39 12.00 14.97 29.09
CA GLY A 39 10.64 14.81 29.62
C GLY A 39 9.80 16.09 29.52
N CYS A 40 8.78 16.20 30.37
CA CYS A 40 7.95 17.40 30.46
C CYS A 40 8.77 18.59 30.97
N ARG A 41 8.87 19.68 30.18
CA ARG A 41 9.63 20.89 30.59
C ARG A 41 8.86 21.81 31.54
N ILE A 42 7.56 21.58 31.68
CA ILE A 42 6.68 22.41 32.51
C ILE A 42 6.57 21.79 33.90
N ASN A 43 6.82 22.59 34.93
CA ASN A 43 6.50 22.20 36.30
C ASN A 43 5.00 22.42 36.56
N LEU A 44 4.20 21.38 36.32
CA LEU A 44 2.74 21.47 36.39
C LEU A 44 2.22 21.92 37.77
N LYS A 45 2.90 21.58 38.87
CA LYS A 45 2.50 22.06 40.22
C LYS A 45 2.58 23.57 40.37
N LYS A 46 3.44 24.25 39.60
CA LYS A 46 3.57 25.71 39.63
C LYS A 46 2.52 26.43 38.80
N THR A 47 1.69 25.70 38.06
CA THR A 47 0.66 26.30 37.17
C THR A 47 -0.67 26.55 37.89
N GLY A 48 -0.90 25.83 38.98
CA GLY A 48 -2.09 25.88 39.82
C GLY A 48 -2.25 24.58 40.59
N GLU A 49 -3.15 24.58 41.57
CA GLU A 49 -3.36 23.44 42.46
C GLU A 49 -4.18 22.31 41.81
N TRP A 50 -5.10 22.67 40.90
CA TRP A 50 -6.08 21.73 40.33
C TRP A 50 -5.83 21.47 38.84
N ALA A 51 -6.09 20.24 38.42
CA ALA A 51 -6.25 19.86 37.02
C ALA A 51 -7.71 19.50 36.75
N LEU A 52 -8.32 20.11 35.74
CA LEU A 52 -9.67 19.78 35.28
C LEU A 52 -9.60 18.95 34.01
N ILE A 53 -10.24 17.78 34.02
CA ILE A 53 -10.25 16.86 32.87
C ILE A 53 -11.68 16.55 32.46
N THR A 54 -12.00 16.80 31.19
CA THR A 54 -13.30 16.42 30.60
C THR A 54 -13.23 15.01 30.00
N GLY A 55 -14.30 14.22 30.13
CA GLY A 55 -14.31 12.82 29.70
C GLY A 55 -13.41 11.92 30.56
N ALA A 56 -13.28 12.21 31.85
CA ALA A 56 -12.28 11.62 32.74
C ALA A 56 -12.57 10.20 33.29
N THR A 57 -13.71 9.59 32.95
CA THR A 57 -14.10 8.29 33.54
C THR A 57 -13.47 7.07 32.88
N ASP A 58 -12.86 7.22 31.69
CA ASP A 58 -12.31 6.10 30.93
C ASP A 58 -11.22 6.56 29.94
N GLY A 59 -10.51 5.62 29.33
CA GLY A 59 -9.59 5.85 28.22
C GLY A 59 -8.52 6.91 28.50
N ILE A 60 -8.32 7.81 27.52
CA ILE A 60 -7.30 8.87 27.57
C ILE A 60 -7.56 9.84 28.74
N GLY A 61 -8.82 10.22 28.98
CA GLY A 61 -9.19 11.14 30.06
C GLY A 61 -8.85 10.59 31.44
N LYS A 62 -9.21 9.33 31.73
CA LYS A 62 -8.84 8.67 33.00
C LYS A 62 -7.33 8.58 33.16
N ALA A 63 -6.61 8.25 32.09
CA ALA A 63 -5.15 8.17 32.12
C ALA A 63 -4.49 9.54 32.39
N TYR A 64 -5.01 10.64 31.83
CA TYR A 64 -4.56 12.00 32.17
C TYR A 64 -4.84 12.34 33.63
N ALA A 65 -6.03 12.04 34.14
CA ALA A 65 -6.38 12.26 35.54
C ALA A 65 -5.39 11.57 36.49
N GLN A 66 -5.11 10.27 36.26
CA GLN A 66 -4.12 9.51 37.04
C GLN A 66 -2.69 10.04 36.88
N ALA A 67 -2.30 10.44 35.66
CA ALA A 67 -0.93 10.93 35.41
C ALA A 67 -0.68 12.30 36.05
N LEU A 68 -1.68 13.18 36.06
CA LEU A 68 -1.61 14.49 36.72
C LEU A 68 -1.70 14.36 38.24
N ALA A 69 -2.51 13.42 38.75
CA ALA A 69 -2.55 13.08 40.17
C ALA A 69 -1.20 12.55 40.67
N ARG A 70 -0.54 11.68 39.90
CA ARG A 70 0.83 11.21 40.19
C ARG A 70 1.85 12.34 40.22
N LYS A 71 1.61 13.43 39.47
CA LYS A 71 2.42 14.66 39.53
C LYS A 71 2.01 15.60 40.67
N GLY A 72 1.05 15.19 41.50
CA GLY A 72 0.61 15.85 42.72
C GLY A 72 -0.30 17.06 42.54
N LEU A 73 -1.09 17.08 41.46
CA LEU A 73 -2.23 18.00 41.32
C LEU A 73 -3.50 17.37 41.88
N ASN A 74 -4.38 18.18 42.45
CA ASN A 74 -5.74 17.77 42.76
C ASN A 74 -6.56 17.67 41.48
N ILE A 75 -7.57 16.79 41.42
CA ILE A 75 -8.23 16.44 40.16
C ILE A 75 -9.72 16.79 40.17
N ILE A 76 -10.16 17.59 39.21
CA ILE A 76 -11.57 17.81 38.89
C ILE A 76 -11.94 16.92 37.70
N LEU A 77 -12.79 15.92 37.95
CA LEU A 77 -13.25 14.94 36.97
C LEU A 77 -14.61 15.38 36.42
N VAL A 78 -14.69 15.64 35.11
CA VAL A 78 -15.95 16.02 34.45
C VAL A 78 -16.37 14.94 33.46
N SER A 79 -17.57 14.36 33.63
CA SER A 79 -18.16 13.36 32.71
C SER A 79 -19.65 13.17 32.95
N ARG A 80 -20.31 12.41 32.08
CA ARG A 80 -21.77 12.20 32.12
C ARG A 80 -22.25 11.35 33.31
N THR A 81 -21.52 10.30 33.65
CA THR A 81 -22.01 9.28 34.60
C THR A 81 -21.42 9.51 36.00
N LEU A 82 -22.25 9.94 36.94
CA LEU A 82 -21.83 10.28 38.31
C LEU A 82 -21.18 9.08 39.06
N SER A 83 -21.76 7.88 38.96
CA SER A 83 -21.21 6.69 39.64
C SER A 83 -19.78 6.38 39.17
N LYS A 84 -19.54 6.36 37.86
CA LYS A 84 -18.20 6.16 37.29
C LYS A 84 -17.21 7.26 37.70
N LEU A 85 -17.68 8.50 37.84
CA LEU A 85 -16.85 9.60 38.33
C LEU A 85 -16.41 9.36 39.77
N GLN A 86 -17.34 8.93 40.64
CA GLN A 86 -17.06 8.61 42.04
C GLN A 86 -16.09 7.44 42.18
N ASP A 87 -16.22 6.40 41.35
CA ASP A 87 -15.30 5.27 41.34
C ASP A 87 -13.87 5.70 40.98
N VAL A 88 -13.71 6.49 39.91
CA VAL A 88 -12.40 6.98 39.47
C VAL A 88 -11.81 7.98 40.46
N ALA A 89 -12.64 8.83 41.06
CA ALA A 89 -12.25 9.74 42.15
C ALA A 89 -11.63 8.95 43.31
N LYS A 90 -12.35 7.95 43.83
CA LYS A 90 -11.90 7.12 44.94
C LYS A 90 -10.61 6.37 44.62
N GLU A 91 -10.47 5.85 43.40
CA GLU A 91 -9.23 5.22 42.92
C GLU A 91 -8.05 6.20 42.98
N ILE A 92 -8.23 7.41 42.46
CA ILE A 92 -7.20 8.46 42.43
C ILE A 92 -6.80 8.91 43.84
N GLU A 93 -7.77 9.15 44.72
CA GLU A 93 -7.53 9.54 46.12
C GLU A 93 -6.77 8.46 46.87
N THR A 94 -7.13 7.19 46.64
CA THR A 94 -6.50 6.04 47.29
C THR A 94 -5.06 5.86 46.84
N GLU A 95 -4.80 5.90 45.52
CA GLU A 95 -3.48 5.63 44.93
C GLU A 95 -2.51 6.80 45.10
N PHE A 96 -2.95 8.04 44.88
CA PHE A 96 -2.06 9.20 44.76
C PHE A 96 -2.13 10.18 45.94
N LYS A 97 -3.06 10.00 46.88
CA LYS A 97 -3.24 10.85 48.07
C LYS A 97 -3.44 12.35 47.73
N VAL A 98 -4.14 12.62 46.63
CA VAL A 98 -4.58 13.97 46.22
C VAL A 98 -6.08 14.13 46.44
N ARG A 99 -6.59 15.37 46.43
CA ARG A 99 -8.03 15.65 46.51
C ARG A 99 -8.69 15.49 45.16
N THR A 100 -9.95 15.05 45.14
CA THR A 100 -10.74 15.03 43.90
C THR A 100 -12.06 15.77 44.05
N MET A 101 -12.59 16.24 42.92
CA MET A 101 -13.92 16.80 42.77
C MET A 101 -14.56 16.19 41.53
N VAL A 102 -15.85 15.85 41.61
CA VAL A 102 -16.59 15.27 40.49
C VAL A 102 -17.67 16.25 40.03
N ILE A 103 -17.80 16.43 38.71
CA ILE A 103 -18.86 17.23 38.10
C ILE A 103 -19.55 16.39 37.03
N ALA A 104 -20.81 16.03 37.30
CA ALA A 104 -21.64 15.33 36.33
C ALA A 104 -22.14 16.33 35.27
N ALA A 105 -21.67 16.18 34.04
CA ALA A 105 -22.06 17.05 32.93
C ALA A 105 -22.10 16.28 31.60
N ASP A 106 -23.17 16.47 30.86
CA ASP A 106 -23.32 15.99 29.48
C ASP A 106 -23.17 17.14 28.48
N PHE A 107 -22.04 17.13 27.77
CA PHE A 107 -21.69 18.14 26.77
C PHE A 107 -22.57 18.12 25.51
N THR A 108 -23.60 17.28 25.47
CA THR A 108 -24.66 17.29 24.45
C THR A 108 -25.96 17.96 24.92
N SER A 109 -26.08 18.33 26.21
CA SER A 109 -27.33 18.80 26.84
C SER A 109 -27.57 20.31 26.81
N GLY A 110 -26.88 21.07 25.96
CA GLY A 110 -27.10 22.52 25.81
C GLY A 110 -26.11 23.39 26.58
N ALA A 111 -26.42 24.69 26.72
CA ALA A 111 -25.49 25.70 27.24
C ALA A 111 -25.50 25.81 28.77
N GLU A 112 -26.56 25.34 29.42
CA GLU A 112 -26.83 25.45 30.85
C GLU A 112 -25.78 24.72 31.69
N ILE A 113 -25.20 23.63 31.14
CA ILE A 113 -24.14 22.86 31.79
C ILE A 113 -22.90 23.71 32.07
N TYR A 114 -22.60 24.71 31.23
CA TYR A 114 -21.40 25.54 31.39
C TYR A 114 -21.56 26.48 32.57
N SER A 115 -22.76 27.01 32.81
CA SER A 115 -23.07 27.81 34.00
C SER A 115 -23.04 26.98 35.29
N GLN A 116 -23.40 25.69 35.22
CA GLN A 116 -23.26 24.78 36.36
C GLN A 116 -21.80 24.44 36.66
N ILE A 117 -20.99 24.18 35.63
CA ILE A 117 -19.55 23.95 35.78
C ILE A 117 -18.88 25.20 36.35
N GLN A 118 -19.17 26.38 35.78
CA GLN A 118 -18.59 27.66 36.21
C GLN A 118 -18.79 27.93 37.71
N ARG A 119 -20.01 27.73 38.21
CA ARG A 119 -20.32 27.91 39.65
C ARG A 119 -19.55 26.93 40.54
N GLN A 120 -19.34 25.71 40.07
CA GLN A 120 -18.64 24.67 40.84
C GLN A 120 -17.14 24.86 40.87
N ILE A 121 -16.55 25.42 39.81
CA ILE A 121 -15.11 25.68 39.73
C ILE A 121 -14.71 27.09 40.17
N GLU A 122 -15.67 27.87 40.66
CA GLU A 122 -15.43 29.23 41.11
C GLU A 122 -14.38 29.25 42.23
N ASN A 123 -13.44 30.19 42.16
CA ASN A 123 -12.31 30.33 43.09
C ASN A 123 -11.33 29.15 43.15
N MET A 124 -11.44 28.17 42.24
CA MET A 124 -10.45 27.09 42.17
C MET A 124 -9.24 27.48 41.30
N GLU A 125 -8.04 27.23 41.80
CA GLU A 125 -6.80 27.48 41.05
C GLU A 125 -6.52 26.36 40.04
N ILE A 126 -7.28 26.32 38.95
CA ILE A 126 -7.09 25.34 37.88
C ILE A 126 -5.87 25.72 37.05
N GLY A 127 -4.77 25.00 37.25
CA GLY A 127 -3.50 25.18 36.53
C GLY A 127 -3.41 24.37 35.24
N VAL A 128 -4.13 23.25 35.15
CA VAL A 128 -4.14 22.38 33.96
C VAL A 128 -5.58 22.10 33.53
N LEU A 129 -5.91 22.40 32.27
CA LEU A 129 -7.16 22.00 31.63
C LEU A 129 -6.87 20.94 30.58
N VAL A 130 -7.51 19.77 30.67
CA VAL A 130 -7.47 18.73 29.64
C VAL A 130 -8.85 18.61 29.00
N ASN A 131 -9.01 19.20 27.82
CA ASN A 131 -10.21 19.06 27.00
C ASN A 131 -10.13 17.76 26.21
N ASN A 132 -10.61 16.68 26.82
CA ASN A 132 -10.57 15.34 26.25
C ASN A 132 -11.94 14.79 25.84
N VAL A 133 -13.04 15.31 26.41
CA VAL A 133 -14.38 14.84 26.06
C VAL A 133 -14.62 14.94 24.55
N GLY A 134 -15.26 13.92 24.00
CA GLY A 134 -15.60 13.90 22.59
C GLY A 134 -16.47 12.72 22.23
N MET A 135 -17.01 12.79 21.02
CA MET A 135 -17.79 11.75 20.36
C MET A 135 -17.23 11.50 18.98
N SER A 136 -17.40 10.28 18.49
CA SER A 136 -17.12 9.89 17.12
C SER A 136 -18.30 9.08 16.58
N TYR A 137 -18.22 8.69 15.31
CA TYR A 137 -19.25 7.87 14.68
C TYR A 137 -19.20 6.46 15.28
N ALA A 138 -20.33 5.75 15.30
CA ALA A 138 -20.33 4.35 15.70
C ALA A 138 -19.50 3.49 14.71
N ASN A 139 -19.58 3.79 13.43
CA ASN A 139 -18.80 3.21 12.35
C ASN A 139 -18.62 4.27 11.25
N PRO A 140 -17.64 4.12 10.35
CA PRO A 140 -17.55 4.98 9.18
C PRO A 140 -18.84 4.90 8.36
N GLU A 141 -19.35 6.04 7.93
CA GLU A 141 -20.60 6.16 7.18
C GLU A 141 -20.59 7.40 6.29
N TYR A 142 -21.30 7.36 5.16
CA TYR A 142 -21.50 8.52 4.30
C TYR A 142 -22.31 9.59 5.03
N LEU A 143 -21.96 10.85 4.80
CA LEU A 143 -22.60 11.99 5.47
C LEU A 143 -24.14 11.99 5.34
N LEU A 144 -24.63 11.62 4.16
CA LEU A 144 -26.07 11.59 3.86
C LEU A 144 -26.80 10.38 4.45
N ASP A 145 -26.06 9.32 4.79
CA ASP A 145 -26.58 8.05 5.28
C ASP A 145 -26.44 7.90 6.80
N LEU A 146 -26.07 8.98 7.51
CA LEU A 146 -25.91 8.95 8.95
C LEU A 146 -27.26 8.68 9.66
N PRO A 147 -27.29 7.76 10.64
CA PRO A 147 -28.49 7.52 11.45
C PRO A 147 -28.77 8.75 12.32
N ASP A 148 -30.04 9.13 12.45
CA ASP A 148 -30.49 10.30 13.22
C ASP A 148 -29.63 11.55 12.95
N LYS A 149 -29.30 11.78 11.66
CA LYS A 149 -28.27 12.73 11.18
C LYS A 149 -28.24 14.06 11.93
N GLU A 150 -29.38 14.72 12.10
CA GLU A 150 -29.46 16.04 12.76
C GLU A 150 -29.00 15.95 14.23
N LYS A 151 -29.55 14.99 14.98
CA LYS A 151 -29.20 14.79 16.39
C LYS A 151 -27.74 14.38 16.55
N LEU A 152 -27.25 13.47 15.71
CA LEU A 152 -25.87 13.01 15.76
C LEU A 152 -24.89 14.17 15.45
N ILE A 153 -25.16 14.94 14.39
CA ILE A 153 -24.34 16.09 14.01
C ILE A 153 -24.34 17.14 15.12
N ASN A 154 -25.51 17.52 15.64
CA ASN A 154 -25.61 18.51 16.73
C ASN A 154 -24.87 18.06 17.99
N ASN A 155 -24.98 16.78 18.35
CA ASN A 155 -24.28 16.21 19.49
C ASN A 155 -22.76 16.20 19.28
N LEU A 156 -22.29 15.83 18.07
CA LEU A 156 -20.87 15.86 17.72
C LEU A 156 -20.29 17.28 17.79
N LEU A 157 -20.97 18.26 17.21
CA LEU A 157 -20.52 19.65 17.23
C LEU A 157 -20.54 20.20 18.66
N SER A 158 -21.60 19.94 19.43
CA SER A 158 -21.68 20.39 20.83
C SER A 158 -20.59 19.76 21.70
N CYS A 159 -20.38 18.45 21.57
CA CYS A 159 -19.43 17.71 22.39
C CYS A 159 -17.96 17.92 21.97
N ASN A 160 -17.66 18.12 20.68
CA ASN A 160 -16.27 18.21 20.20
C ASN A 160 -15.79 19.65 19.97
N ILE A 161 -16.69 20.58 19.59
CA ILE A 161 -16.35 21.98 19.27
C ILE A 161 -16.75 22.88 20.41
N LEU A 162 -18.04 22.91 20.77
CA LEU A 162 -18.54 23.87 21.75
C LEU A 162 -17.91 23.64 23.13
N SER A 163 -17.72 22.37 23.53
CA SER A 163 -17.11 22.00 24.81
C SER A 163 -15.71 22.59 24.99
N VAL A 164 -14.80 22.42 24.03
CA VAL A 164 -13.42 22.91 24.14
C VAL A 164 -13.38 24.44 24.21
N THR A 165 -14.17 25.10 23.37
CA THR A 165 -14.23 26.57 23.32
C THR A 165 -14.77 27.14 24.63
N ARG A 166 -15.88 26.59 25.14
CA ARG A 166 -16.50 27.06 26.39
C ARG A 166 -15.65 26.74 27.61
N MET A 167 -15.07 25.54 27.69
CA MET A 167 -14.20 25.18 28.82
C MET A 167 -12.95 26.05 28.88
N CYS A 168 -12.36 26.39 27.74
CA CYS A 168 -11.29 27.40 27.69
C CYS A 168 -11.77 28.77 28.19
N GLN A 169 -12.94 29.25 27.72
CA GLN A 169 -13.53 30.52 28.19
C GLN A 169 -13.76 30.54 29.71
N LEU A 170 -14.15 29.41 30.31
CA LEU A 170 -14.40 29.31 31.74
C LEU A 170 -13.11 29.29 32.58
N VAL A 171 -12.09 28.56 32.13
CA VAL A 171 -10.90 28.27 32.95
C VAL A 171 -9.76 29.28 32.74
N MET A 172 -9.55 29.72 31.50
CA MET A 172 -8.40 30.56 31.15
C MET A 172 -8.36 31.93 31.84
N PRO A 173 -9.47 32.61 32.18
CA PRO A 173 -9.39 33.88 32.90
C PRO A 173 -8.60 33.78 34.22
N GLY A 174 -8.73 32.65 34.93
CA GLY A 174 -7.93 32.37 36.13
C GLY A 174 -6.45 32.15 35.82
N MET A 175 -6.13 31.43 34.74
CA MET A 175 -4.74 31.23 34.28
C MET A 175 -4.07 32.53 33.85
N VAL A 176 -4.81 33.43 33.18
CA VAL A 176 -4.33 34.75 32.75
C VAL A 176 -3.99 35.62 33.95
N LYS A 177 -4.88 35.70 34.94
CA LYS A 177 -4.64 36.45 36.18
C LYS A 177 -3.38 35.97 36.91
N ARG A 178 -3.09 34.67 36.89
CA ARG A 178 -1.90 34.08 37.53
C ARG A 178 -0.65 34.08 36.67
N HIS A 179 -0.74 34.45 35.39
CA HIS A 179 0.34 34.29 34.40
C HIS A 179 0.94 32.87 34.39
N ALA A 180 0.08 31.85 34.57
CA ALA A 180 0.50 30.46 34.60
C ALA A 180 -0.69 29.53 34.30
N GLY A 181 -0.52 28.66 33.32
CA GLY A 181 -1.53 27.66 32.99
C GLY A 181 -1.10 26.73 31.86
N VAL A 182 -1.74 25.57 31.78
CA VAL A 182 -1.59 24.61 30.69
C VAL A 182 -2.97 24.20 30.19
N VAL A 183 -3.18 24.27 28.89
CA VAL A 183 -4.37 23.75 28.20
C VAL A 183 -3.93 22.65 27.24
N ILE A 184 -4.49 21.47 27.41
CA ILE A 184 -4.25 20.30 26.56
C ILE A 184 -5.56 19.96 25.87
N ASN A 185 -5.61 20.15 24.55
CA ASN A 185 -6.77 19.85 23.74
C ASN A 185 -6.52 18.55 22.98
N ILE A 186 -7.35 17.53 23.24
CA ILE A 186 -7.22 16.22 22.60
C ILE A 186 -7.99 16.24 21.27
N SER A 187 -7.27 16.59 20.22
CA SER A 187 -7.72 16.51 18.83
C SER A 187 -7.71 15.05 18.33
N SER A 188 -7.21 14.78 17.13
CA SER A 188 -7.14 13.47 16.49
C SER A 188 -6.21 13.56 15.29
N LEU A 189 -5.51 12.48 14.95
CA LEU A 189 -4.71 12.44 13.73
C LEU A 189 -5.57 12.72 12.48
N SER A 190 -6.84 12.31 12.50
CA SER A 190 -7.83 12.61 11.45
C SER A 190 -8.12 14.10 11.22
N ALA A 191 -7.59 15.00 12.06
CA ALA A 191 -7.66 16.44 11.84
C ALA A 191 -6.74 16.90 10.69
N VAL A 192 -5.62 16.20 10.50
CA VAL A 192 -4.54 16.60 9.57
C VAL A 192 -4.31 15.61 8.43
N ILE A 193 -4.92 14.41 8.51
CA ILE A 193 -4.89 13.41 7.44
C ILE A 193 -6.28 13.24 6.81
N PRO A 194 -6.36 12.78 5.53
CA PRO A 194 -7.64 12.41 4.92
C PRO A 194 -8.42 11.39 5.76
N ALA A 195 -9.70 11.67 6.03
CA ALA A 195 -10.57 10.81 6.84
C ALA A 195 -12.01 10.78 6.27
N PRO A 196 -12.21 10.24 5.04
CA PRO A 196 -13.53 10.07 4.45
C PRO A 196 -14.39 9.15 5.31
N LEU A 197 -15.71 9.29 5.21
CA LEU A 197 -16.71 8.58 6.02
C LEU A 197 -16.69 8.89 7.53
N LEU A 198 -15.86 9.86 7.95
CA LEU A 198 -15.82 10.44 9.30
C LEU A 198 -15.90 11.98 9.24
N THR A 199 -16.48 12.53 8.17
CA THR A 199 -16.34 13.93 7.75
C THR A 199 -16.60 14.97 8.84
N VAL A 200 -17.70 14.84 9.60
CA VAL A 200 -18.04 15.80 10.67
C VAL A 200 -17.10 15.63 11.87
N TYR A 201 -16.70 14.39 12.17
CA TYR A 201 -15.75 14.11 13.24
C TYR A 201 -14.37 14.70 12.93
N SER A 202 -13.81 14.40 11.76
CA SER A 202 -12.50 14.94 11.34
C SER A 202 -12.51 16.46 11.28
N ALA A 203 -13.56 17.07 10.71
CA ALA A 203 -13.72 18.53 10.71
C ALA A 203 -13.77 19.12 12.12
N SER A 204 -14.49 18.49 13.06
CA SER A 204 -14.54 18.95 14.46
C SER A 204 -13.18 18.90 15.17
N LYS A 205 -12.34 17.93 14.79
CA LYS A 205 -10.97 17.78 15.32
C LYS A 205 -10.00 18.75 14.65
N ALA A 206 -10.17 19.05 13.36
CA ALA A 206 -9.46 20.13 12.68
C ALA A 206 -9.77 21.50 13.29
N TYR A 207 -11.03 21.77 13.63
CA TYR A 207 -11.40 22.97 14.40
C TYR A 207 -10.59 23.04 15.71
N MET A 208 -10.57 21.95 16.48
CA MET A 208 -9.88 21.92 17.77
C MET A 208 -8.38 22.15 17.63
N ASP A 209 -7.75 21.58 16.60
CA ASP A 209 -6.32 21.78 16.33
C ASP A 209 -6.02 23.24 15.97
N LYS A 210 -6.79 23.80 15.02
CA LYS A 210 -6.61 25.20 14.61
C LYS A 210 -6.90 26.18 15.74
N PHE A 211 -7.99 25.95 16.48
CA PHE A 211 -8.33 26.70 17.69
C PHE A 211 -7.20 26.70 18.71
N SER A 212 -6.56 25.54 18.93
CA SER A 212 -5.45 25.42 19.87
C SER A 212 -4.19 26.17 19.41
N GLU A 213 -3.88 26.15 18.12
CA GLU A 213 -2.73 26.86 17.54
C GLU A 213 -2.86 28.38 17.73
N ASP A 214 -4.04 28.92 17.41
CA ASP A 214 -4.30 30.35 17.51
C ASP A 214 -4.36 30.80 18.97
N LEU A 215 -5.05 30.03 19.82
CA LEU A 215 -5.12 30.28 21.26
C LEU A 215 -3.73 30.24 21.93
N ALA A 216 -2.84 29.34 21.50
CA ALA A 216 -1.46 29.30 21.99
C ALA A 216 -0.70 30.60 21.67
N SER A 217 -0.98 31.21 20.51
CA SER A 217 -0.33 32.45 20.08
C SER A 217 -0.90 33.66 20.81
N GLU A 218 -2.21 33.72 20.99
CA GLU A 218 -2.90 34.79 21.72
C GLU A 218 -2.44 34.91 23.19
N TYR A 219 -2.27 33.77 23.85
CA TYR A 219 -2.02 33.72 25.30
C TYR A 219 -0.58 33.42 25.69
N ALA A 220 0.34 33.30 24.73
CA ALA A 220 1.77 33.08 25.00
C ALA A 220 2.38 34.14 25.94
N LYS A 221 1.99 35.41 25.78
CA LYS A 221 2.46 36.53 26.63
C LYS A 221 2.03 36.41 28.10
N HIS A 222 1.01 35.61 28.39
CA HIS A 222 0.53 35.34 29.74
C HIS A 222 1.15 34.06 30.33
N ASN A 223 2.18 33.50 29.68
CA ASN A 223 2.84 32.26 30.11
C ASN A 223 1.85 31.08 30.29
N ILE A 224 0.87 31.03 29.38
CA ILE A 224 -0.07 29.92 29.25
C ILE A 224 0.39 29.05 28.09
N VAL A 225 0.62 27.76 28.36
CA VAL A 225 0.95 26.79 27.34
C VAL A 225 -0.32 26.12 26.85
N VAL A 226 -0.63 26.28 25.55
CA VAL A 226 -1.69 25.53 24.89
C VAL A 226 -1.05 24.49 23.96
N GLN A 227 -1.43 23.23 24.12
CA GLN A 227 -0.96 22.13 23.29
C GLN A 227 -2.13 21.37 22.67
N SER A 228 -2.11 21.23 21.34
CA SER A 228 -2.96 20.32 20.59
C SER A 228 -2.29 18.94 20.53
N VAL A 229 -3.00 17.92 20.98
CA VAL A 229 -2.56 16.52 20.89
C VAL A 229 -3.43 15.80 19.86
N LEU A 230 -2.82 15.14 18.89
CA LEU A 230 -3.49 14.47 17.76
C LEU A 230 -3.26 12.94 17.85
N PRO A 231 -3.94 12.23 18.78
CA PRO A 231 -3.78 10.80 18.89
C PRO A 231 -4.15 10.09 17.57
N GLY A 232 -3.34 9.10 17.20
CA GLY A 232 -3.75 8.01 16.33
C GLY A 232 -4.58 6.97 17.09
N PRO A 233 -4.55 5.69 16.68
CA PRO A 233 -5.25 4.63 17.40
C PRO A 233 -4.74 4.48 18.84
N VAL A 234 -5.65 4.50 19.82
CA VAL A 234 -5.37 4.19 21.24
C VAL A 234 -6.43 3.19 21.70
N ALA A 235 -6.04 2.17 22.47
CA ALA A 235 -6.95 1.13 22.95
C ALA A 235 -7.96 1.69 23.97
N THR A 236 -9.12 2.12 23.47
CA THR A 236 -10.19 2.77 24.26
C THR A 236 -11.55 2.25 23.82
N ASN A 237 -12.58 2.48 24.64
CA ASN A 237 -13.95 2.16 24.26
C ASN A 237 -14.45 2.95 23.02
N MET A 238 -13.97 4.18 22.82
CA MET A 238 -14.34 4.99 21.64
C MET A 238 -13.76 4.40 20.35
N SER A 239 -12.51 3.94 20.36
CA SER A 239 -11.88 3.31 19.20
C SER A 239 -12.32 1.86 18.99
N LYS A 240 -13.04 1.26 19.96
CA LYS A 240 -13.44 -0.15 19.99
C LYS A 240 -12.29 -1.15 19.97
N ILE A 241 -11.07 -0.70 20.31
CA ILE A 241 -9.86 -1.53 20.38
C ILE A 241 -9.67 -1.99 21.84
N ARG A 242 -9.71 -3.31 22.06
CA ARG A 242 -9.55 -3.90 23.40
C ARG A 242 -8.10 -4.26 23.75
N LYS A 243 -7.32 -4.71 22.76
CA LYS A 243 -5.95 -5.19 22.98
C LYS A 243 -4.96 -4.14 22.48
N SER A 244 -4.02 -3.76 23.35
CA SER A 244 -2.98 -2.79 22.98
C SER A 244 -1.95 -3.43 22.05
N THR A 245 -1.49 -2.67 21.06
CA THR A 245 -0.39 -3.01 20.13
C THR A 245 0.65 -1.88 20.13
N TRP A 246 1.72 -2.04 19.35
CA TRP A 246 2.71 -0.98 19.17
C TRP A 246 2.12 0.28 18.51
N MET A 247 1.22 0.13 17.54
CA MET A 247 0.52 1.27 16.92
C MET A 247 -0.66 1.75 17.77
N ALA A 248 -1.42 0.82 18.35
CA ALA A 248 -2.58 1.11 19.20
C ALA A 248 -2.26 0.87 20.68
N CYS A 249 -1.43 1.73 21.27
CA CYS A 249 -0.97 1.55 22.65
C CYS A 249 -2.11 1.73 23.69
N SER A 250 -1.84 1.36 24.94
CA SER A 250 -2.81 1.58 26.03
C SER A 250 -2.88 3.08 26.39
N PRO A 251 -4.01 3.56 26.94
CA PRO A 251 -4.15 4.97 27.33
C PRO A 251 -3.07 5.45 28.30
N LYS A 252 -2.64 4.58 29.23
CA LYS A 252 -1.57 4.89 30.19
C LYS A 252 -0.23 5.15 29.49
N VAL A 253 0.13 4.32 28.51
CA VAL A 253 1.37 4.48 27.72
C VAL A 253 1.28 5.73 26.86
N PHE A 254 0.14 5.93 26.19
CA PHE A 254 -0.11 7.11 25.37
C PHE A 254 0.07 8.41 26.18
N VAL A 255 -0.63 8.53 27.31
CA VAL A 255 -0.61 9.76 28.13
C VAL A 255 0.76 10.02 28.74
N ALA A 256 1.48 8.98 29.18
CA ALA A 256 2.84 9.14 29.69
C ALA A 256 3.78 9.76 28.63
N SER A 257 3.67 9.28 27.39
CA SER A 257 4.37 9.85 26.24
C SER A 257 3.87 11.27 25.94
N ALA A 258 2.56 11.50 25.86
CA ALA A 258 2.01 12.80 25.48
C ALA A 258 2.39 13.90 26.48
N ILE A 259 2.31 13.65 27.79
CA ILE A 259 2.74 14.59 28.83
C ILE A 259 4.22 14.94 28.70
N SER A 260 5.08 14.01 28.28
CA SER A 260 6.51 14.28 28.11
C SER A 260 6.80 15.28 26.97
N THR A 261 5.84 15.54 26.07
CA THR A 261 5.99 16.54 25.01
C THR A 261 5.67 17.98 25.46
N LEU A 262 5.08 18.16 26.64
CA LEU A 262 4.65 19.47 27.12
C LEU A 262 5.85 20.42 27.30
N GLY A 263 5.74 21.59 26.69
CA GLY A 263 6.79 22.62 26.66
C GLY A 263 7.85 22.42 25.57
N HIS A 264 7.74 21.39 24.73
CA HIS A 264 8.60 21.20 23.55
C HIS A 264 7.94 21.63 22.25
N THR A 265 6.63 21.41 22.12
CA THR A 265 5.86 21.72 20.91
C THR A 265 4.42 22.09 21.26
N ARG A 266 3.81 22.92 20.42
CA ARG A 266 2.39 23.31 20.50
C ARG A 266 1.46 22.28 19.86
N GLN A 267 1.97 21.47 18.93
CA GLN A 267 1.21 20.40 18.26
C GLN A 267 2.03 19.10 18.27
N THR A 268 1.39 17.99 18.62
CA THR A 268 2.04 16.68 18.67
C THR A 268 1.03 15.56 18.47
N THR A 269 1.45 14.40 17.95
CA THR A 269 0.62 13.19 18.00
C THR A 269 0.61 12.54 19.38
N GLY A 270 1.48 12.99 20.30
CA GLY A 270 1.60 12.49 21.68
C GLY A 270 2.33 11.15 21.80
N TYR A 271 2.54 10.42 20.71
CA TYR A 271 3.16 9.10 20.72
C TYR A 271 3.97 8.84 19.43
N PHE A 272 5.22 8.41 19.57
CA PHE A 272 6.16 8.31 18.45
C PHE A 272 5.66 7.44 17.26
N PRO A 273 5.06 6.26 17.48
CA PRO A 273 4.44 5.49 16.38
C PRO A 273 3.35 6.26 15.61
N HIS A 274 2.59 7.14 16.28
CA HIS A 274 1.59 7.98 15.62
C HIS A 274 2.25 9.09 14.79
N ALA A 275 3.38 9.65 15.24
CA ALA A 275 4.16 10.61 14.44
C ALA A 275 4.75 9.96 13.17
N LEU A 276 5.16 8.68 13.25
CA LEU A 276 5.58 7.92 12.07
C LEU A 276 4.43 7.68 11.09
N LEU A 277 3.23 7.36 11.60
CA LEU A 277 2.03 7.22 10.78
C LEU A 277 1.70 8.51 10.04
N GLU A 278 1.72 9.63 10.75
CA GLU A 278 1.51 10.97 10.18
C GLU A 278 2.52 11.27 9.06
N LEU A 279 3.81 11.04 9.34
CA LEU A 279 4.88 11.26 8.38
C LEU A 279 4.67 10.41 7.12
N ALA A 280 4.33 9.13 7.29
CA ALA A 280 4.12 8.21 6.18
C ALA A 280 2.94 8.63 5.30
N ILE A 281 1.82 9.05 5.90
CA ILE A 281 0.64 9.55 5.19
C ILE A 281 0.94 10.86 4.45
N ASN A 282 1.63 11.80 5.11
CA ASN A 282 1.99 13.08 4.50
C ASN A 282 2.97 12.89 3.33
N MET A 283 3.93 11.98 3.47
CA MET A 283 4.85 11.62 2.38
C MET A 283 4.11 11.00 1.21
N LEU A 284 3.19 10.06 1.43
CA LEU A 284 2.40 9.49 0.34
C LEU A 284 1.49 10.55 -0.31
N SER A 285 0.88 11.41 0.49
CA SER A 285 0.04 12.51 -0.02
C SER A 285 0.84 13.47 -0.90
N PHE A 286 2.11 13.72 -0.56
CA PHE A 286 3.03 14.51 -1.38
C PHE A 286 3.43 13.80 -2.67
N VAL A 287 3.74 12.50 -2.60
CA VAL A 287 4.18 11.70 -3.77
C VAL A 287 3.03 11.40 -4.75
N SER A 288 1.87 11.01 -4.23
CA SER A 288 0.69 10.67 -5.03
C SER A 288 -0.60 10.95 -4.26
N PRO A 289 -1.16 12.17 -4.38
CA PRO A 289 -2.43 12.54 -3.76
C PRO A 289 -3.57 11.60 -4.13
N ARG A 290 -3.64 11.19 -5.41
CA ARG A 290 -4.69 10.28 -5.93
C ARG A 290 -4.60 8.88 -5.33
N LEU A 291 -3.38 8.35 -5.16
CA LEU A 291 -3.21 7.04 -4.53
C LEU A 291 -3.59 7.10 -3.05
N MET A 292 -3.19 8.16 -2.35
CA MET A 292 -3.60 8.35 -0.96
C MET A 292 -5.13 8.42 -0.84
N GLU A 293 -5.79 9.26 -1.63
CA GLU A 293 -7.25 9.37 -1.63
C GLU A 293 -7.93 8.01 -1.84
N LYS A 294 -7.48 7.25 -2.85
CA LYS A 294 -7.99 5.91 -3.18
C LYS A 294 -7.76 4.90 -2.04
N LEU A 295 -6.58 4.90 -1.44
CA LEU A 295 -6.27 4.00 -0.32
C LEU A 295 -7.12 4.33 0.91
N THR A 296 -7.27 5.60 1.25
CA THR A 296 -8.07 6.00 2.41
C THR A 296 -9.54 5.69 2.22
N ILE A 297 -10.14 6.02 1.06
CA ILE A 297 -11.55 5.74 0.81
C ILE A 297 -11.84 4.23 0.81
N ASN A 298 -10.99 3.42 0.16
CA ASN A 298 -11.14 1.97 0.15
C ASN A 298 -11.03 1.38 1.57
N THR A 299 -10.07 1.85 2.36
CA THR A 299 -9.90 1.42 3.76
C THR A 299 -11.15 1.73 4.59
N MET A 300 -11.67 2.96 4.50
CA MET A 300 -12.86 3.37 5.24
C MET A 300 -14.12 2.62 4.78
N GLN A 301 -14.28 2.39 3.47
CA GLN A 301 -15.36 1.57 2.92
C GLN A 301 -15.30 0.11 3.38
N ASN A 302 -14.09 -0.47 3.45
CA ASN A 302 -13.89 -1.82 3.97
C ASN A 302 -14.28 -1.91 5.45
N ILE A 303 -13.87 -0.94 6.27
CA ILE A 303 -14.25 -0.87 7.69
C ILE A 303 -15.77 -0.73 7.82
N ARG A 304 -16.40 0.13 7.00
CA ARG A 304 -17.86 0.28 6.95
C ARG A 304 -18.56 -1.03 6.59
N ALA A 305 -18.15 -1.69 5.51
CA ALA A 305 -18.74 -2.94 5.05
C ALA A 305 -18.70 -4.02 6.13
N ARG A 306 -17.58 -4.14 6.84
CA ARG A 306 -17.43 -5.05 7.98
C ARG A 306 -18.35 -4.69 9.15
N ALA A 307 -18.48 -3.40 9.46
CA ALA A 307 -19.40 -2.94 10.52
C ALA A 307 -20.86 -3.28 10.18
N LEU A 308 -21.29 -3.04 8.94
CA LEU A 308 -22.64 -3.38 8.47
C LEU A 308 -22.90 -4.90 8.52
N LYS A 309 -21.92 -5.72 8.12
CA LYS A 309 -22.00 -7.18 8.24
C LYS A 309 -22.15 -7.65 9.69
N LYS A 310 -21.50 -6.99 10.64
CA LYS A 310 -21.60 -7.31 12.08
C LYS A 310 -22.93 -6.91 12.68
N THR A 311 -23.57 -5.87 12.15
CA THR A 311 -24.91 -5.44 12.55
C THR A 311 -25.98 -6.36 11.98
N SER A 312 -25.79 -6.91 10.76
CA SER A 312 -26.72 -7.87 10.16
C SER A 312 -26.62 -9.30 10.73
N THR A 313 -25.50 -9.67 11.35
CA THR A 313 -25.24 -11.03 11.87
C THR A 313 -25.43 -11.21 13.38
N LYS A 314 -25.89 -10.20 14.14
CA LYS A 314 -26.11 -10.35 15.59
C LYS A 314 -27.55 -10.73 15.94
N SER A 315 -27.83 -12.03 15.83
CA SER A 315 -28.29 -12.83 16.98
C SER A 315 -27.12 -13.72 17.41
N SER A 316 -26.72 -13.64 18.69
CA SER A 316 -25.70 -14.44 19.42
C SER A 316 -24.23 -13.92 19.46
N ALA A 317 -23.78 -13.76 20.72
CA ALA A 317 -22.46 -13.66 21.36
C ALA A 317 -21.24 -12.90 20.73
N PRO A 318 -20.39 -12.25 21.56
CA PRO A 318 -19.22 -11.49 21.11
C PRO A 318 -17.94 -12.33 21.17
N ASN A 319 -17.26 -12.58 20.05
CA ASN A 319 -15.84 -12.93 20.07
C ASN A 319 -15.05 -12.26 18.94
N ASP A 320 -13.84 -11.87 19.34
CA ASP A 320 -12.67 -11.31 18.67
C ASP A 320 -12.73 -9.98 17.87
N THR A 321 -11.81 -9.07 18.22
CA THR A 321 -11.72 -7.68 17.69
C THR A 321 -10.27 -7.27 17.38
N THR A 322 -9.42 -8.24 17.05
CA THR A 322 -7.98 -8.08 16.76
C THR A 322 -7.71 -7.55 15.34
N GLU A 323 -8.76 -7.39 14.51
CA GLU A 323 -8.64 -7.18 13.05
C GLU A 323 -8.74 -5.71 12.58
N GLN A 324 -9.21 -4.78 13.42
CA GLN A 324 -9.22 -3.36 13.04
C GLN A 324 -7.81 -2.73 13.16
N THR A 325 -6.98 -3.32 14.02
CA THR A 325 -5.57 -2.99 14.22
C THR A 325 -4.66 -3.54 13.12
N THR A 326 -4.98 -4.70 12.52
CA THR A 326 -4.19 -5.27 11.41
C THR A 326 -4.29 -4.38 10.17
N SER A 327 -5.49 -3.93 9.78
CA SER A 327 -5.66 -3.06 8.61
C SER A 327 -4.89 -1.71 8.68
N LEU A 328 -4.85 -1.05 9.83
CA LEU A 328 -4.11 0.21 10.00
C LEU A 328 -2.60 -0.01 10.18
N SER A 329 -2.19 -1.14 10.77
CA SER A 329 -0.79 -1.55 10.91
C SER A 329 -0.18 -2.03 9.58
N GLU A 330 -0.96 -2.72 8.75
CA GLU A 330 -0.60 -3.11 7.38
C GLU A 330 -0.51 -1.87 6.47
N MET A 331 -1.47 -0.95 6.59
CA MET A 331 -1.41 0.33 5.89
C MET A 331 -0.17 1.13 6.32
N LEU A 332 0.17 1.19 7.61
CA LEU A 332 1.43 1.80 8.07
C LEU A 332 2.66 1.09 7.49
N PHE A 333 2.69 -0.24 7.50
CA PHE A 333 3.82 -0.99 6.96
C PHE A 333 4.04 -0.63 5.48
N HIS A 334 2.99 -0.60 4.67
CA HIS A 334 3.06 -0.18 3.27
C HIS A 334 3.38 1.31 3.10
N LEU A 335 2.82 2.20 3.91
CA LEU A 335 3.05 3.65 3.82
C LEU A 335 4.47 4.05 4.28
N VAL A 336 4.99 3.41 5.34
CA VAL A 336 6.37 3.61 5.83
C VAL A 336 7.36 3.02 4.84
N LEU A 337 7.06 1.87 4.23
CA LEU A 337 7.88 1.31 3.14
C LEU A 337 7.96 2.29 1.95
N VAL A 338 6.84 2.91 1.57
CA VAL A 338 6.79 3.92 0.49
C VAL A 338 7.50 5.23 0.87
N ALA A 339 7.36 5.70 2.12
CA ALA A 339 8.03 6.90 2.60
C ALA A 339 9.56 6.71 2.74
N ILE A 340 10.02 5.53 3.17
CA ILE A 340 11.45 5.17 3.20
C ILE A 340 12.00 5.08 1.77
N VAL A 341 11.22 4.57 0.81
CA VAL A 341 11.59 4.59 -0.62
C VAL A 341 11.68 6.02 -1.17
N ALA A 342 10.86 6.96 -0.68
CA ALA A 342 10.87 8.37 -1.11
C ALA A 342 11.99 9.22 -0.48
N VAL A 343 12.49 8.88 0.72
CA VAL A 343 13.61 9.60 1.38
C VAL A 343 14.97 8.97 1.04
N GLY A 344 15.00 7.72 0.57
CA GLY A 344 16.22 7.01 0.19
C GLY A 344 16.95 7.50 -1.06
N THR A 345 16.48 8.56 -1.75
CA THR A 345 17.09 9.06 -3.00
C THR A 345 18.17 10.13 -2.80
N SER A 346 18.58 10.44 -1.57
CA SER A 346 19.67 11.41 -1.35
C SER A 346 20.66 10.94 -0.29
N ALA A 347 21.32 9.81 -0.53
CA ALA A 347 22.70 9.53 -0.11
C ALA A 347 23.09 8.08 -0.48
N ALA A 348 23.73 7.90 -1.64
CA ALA A 348 24.73 6.85 -1.82
C ALA A 348 25.50 7.14 -3.10
N GLY A 349 26.82 7.01 -3.03
CA GLY A 349 27.73 7.46 -4.04
C GLY A 349 27.71 6.59 -5.30
N ASN A 350 28.35 7.14 -6.33
CA ASN A 350 28.66 6.47 -7.57
C ASN A 350 29.35 5.11 -7.32
N GLY A 351 28.69 4.02 -7.69
CA GLY A 351 29.21 2.64 -7.67
C GLY A 351 28.07 1.65 -7.87
N LYS A 352 28.07 0.94 -9.01
CA LYS A 352 27.21 -0.19 -9.45
C LYS A 352 25.86 -0.35 -8.73
N LYS A 353 24.74 -0.23 -9.45
CA LYS A 353 23.38 -0.41 -8.89
C LYS A 353 23.31 -1.75 -8.14
N TYR A 354 23.16 -1.69 -6.81
CA TYR A 354 23.18 -2.84 -5.89
C TYR A 354 22.50 -4.12 -6.43
N PRO A 355 21.27 -4.09 -6.96
CA PRO A 355 20.57 -5.32 -7.39
C PRO A 355 21.13 -5.97 -8.65
N LEU A 356 22.07 -5.36 -9.38
CA LEU A 356 22.79 -6.01 -10.50
C LEU A 356 24.27 -6.28 -10.17
N SER A 357 24.66 -6.10 -8.90
CA SER A 357 26.03 -6.26 -8.47
C SER A 357 26.40 -7.73 -8.27
N SER A 358 27.69 -8.07 -8.46
CA SER A 358 28.21 -9.41 -8.15
C SER A 358 27.97 -9.82 -6.69
N LYS A 359 27.95 -8.84 -5.77
CA LYS A 359 27.65 -9.07 -4.36
C LYS A 359 26.20 -9.53 -4.13
N PHE A 360 25.26 -9.02 -4.92
CA PHE A 360 23.87 -9.45 -4.85
C PHE A 360 23.68 -10.87 -5.40
N ILE A 361 24.40 -11.21 -6.49
CA ILE A 361 24.46 -12.60 -7.00
C ILE A 361 25.03 -13.55 -5.95
N GLU A 362 26.08 -13.14 -5.24
CA GLU A 362 26.67 -13.92 -4.15
C GLU A 362 25.67 -14.11 -2.99
N GLU A 363 24.97 -13.04 -2.58
CA GLU A 363 23.90 -13.12 -1.58
C GLU A 363 22.81 -14.12 -2.00
N ILE A 364 22.36 -14.09 -3.25
CA ILE A 364 21.39 -15.04 -3.78
C ILE A 364 21.93 -16.47 -3.66
N ASN A 365 23.14 -16.74 -4.15
CA ASN A 365 23.74 -18.08 -4.12
C ASN A 365 24.02 -18.60 -2.71
N THR A 366 24.06 -17.74 -1.67
CA THR A 366 24.13 -18.19 -0.27
C THR A 366 22.78 -18.63 0.30
N ARG A 367 21.66 -18.17 -0.28
CA ARG A 367 20.30 -18.44 0.23
C ARG A 367 19.50 -19.39 -0.66
N ALA A 368 19.70 -19.32 -1.96
CA ALA A 368 19.01 -20.15 -2.93
C ALA A 368 19.52 -21.59 -2.82
N THR A 369 18.60 -22.52 -2.53
CA THR A 369 18.90 -23.94 -2.41
C THR A 369 18.55 -24.74 -3.67
N THR A 370 17.58 -24.26 -4.45
CA THR A 370 17.04 -25.00 -5.61
C THR A 370 17.43 -24.42 -6.97
N TRP A 371 18.11 -23.27 -7.01
CA TRP A 371 18.51 -22.61 -8.25
C TRP A 371 19.83 -21.86 -8.08
N ARG A 372 20.50 -21.58 -9.20
CA ARG A 372 21.77 -20.84 -9.23
C ARG A 372 21.58 -19.49 -9.92
N ALA A 373 22.10 -18.46 -9.28
CA ALA A 373 22.18 -17.12 -9.82
C ALA A 373 23.50 -16.87 -10.55
N GLY A 374 23.42 -16.12 -11.63
CA GLY A 374 24.55 -15.63 -12.41
C GLY A 374 24.21 -14.30 -13.08
N GLN A 375 25.14 -13.79 -13.87
CA GLN A 375 24.93 -12.52 -14.55
C GLN A 375 24.09 -12.70 -15.81
N ASN A 376 22.87 -12.15 -15.82
CA ASN A 376 22.09 -11.90 -17.03
C ASN A 376 21.77 -10.42 -17.22
N PHE A 377 22.28 -9.47 -16.46
CA PHE A 377 22.11 -8.06 -16.84
C PHE A 377 23.45 -7.38 -16.65
N HIS A 378 23.82 -6.50 -17.58
CA HIS A 378 25.03 -5.70 -17.39
C HIS A 378 24.85 -4.87 -16.10
N PRO A 379 25.88 -4.70 -15.25
CA PRO A 379 25.71 -4.06 -13.94
C PRO A 379 25.27 -2.59 -14.03
N ASP A 380 25.50 -1.99 -15.20
CA ASP A 380 25.12 -0.62 -15.52
C ASP A 380 23.73 -0.50 -16.16
N THR A 381 23.07 -1.62 -16.46
CA THR A 381 21.71 -1.63 -17.02
C THR A 381 20.76 -0.90 -16.08
N SER A 382 19.90 -0.07 -16.67
CA SER A 382 18.91 0.70 -15.92
C SER A 382 17.84 -0.21 -15.29
N LEU A 383 17.59 -0.11 -13.98
CA LEU A 383 16.42 -0.80 -13.39
C LEU A 383 15.10 -0.27 -13.94
N ALA A 384 15.04 0.97 -14.41
CA ALA A 384 13.85 1.49 -15.09
C ALA A 384 13.67 0.81 -16.46
N TYR A 385 14.76 0.57 -17.20
CA TYR A 385 14.76 -0.26 -18.40
C TYR A 385 14.22 -1.67 -18.11
N ILE A 386 14.77 -2.34 -17.09
CA ILE A 386 14.36 -3.71 -16.72
C ILE A 386 12.89 -3.78 -16.31
N ARG A 387 12.39 -2.80 -15.54
CA ARG A 387 10.96 -2.70 -15.23
C ARG A 387 10.11 -2.49 -16.49
N GLY A 388 10.65 -1.78 -17.48
CA GLY A 388 10.02 -1.61 -18.79
C GLY A 388 9.84 -2.91 -19.58
N LEU A 389 10.55 -3.99 -19.22
CA LEU A 389 10.34 -5.33 -19.80
C LEU A 389 9.15 -6.07 -19.16
N MET A 390 8.62 -5.57 -18.05
CA MET A 390 7.51 -6.18 -17.31
C MET A 390 6.20 -5.51 -17.72
N GLY A 391 5.43 -6.22 -18.53
CA GLY A 391 4.28 -5.69 -19.23
C GLY A 391 2.92 -6.13 -18.70
N VAL A 392 2.80 -6.77 -17.53
CA VAL A 392 1.48 -7.09 -16.98
C VAL A 392 0.99 -5.94 -16.12
N HIS A 393 -0.11 -5.32 -16.54
CA HIS A 393 -0.67 -4.18 -15.82
C HIS A 393 -1.32 -4.64 -14.49
N PRO A 394 -1.22 -3.88 -13.39
CA PRO A 394 -1.77 -4.26 -12.08
C PRO A 394 -3.29 -4.52 -12.02
N ASP A 395 -4.02 -4.06 -13.03
CA ASP A 395 -5.46 -4.26 -13.18
C ASP A 395 -5.82 -5.47 -14.06
N ALA A 396 -4.84 -6.28 -14.49
CA ALA A 396 -5.05 -7.42 -15.38
C ALA A 396 -6.12 -8.41 -14.88
N ASP A 397 -6.26 -8.58 -13.57
CA ASP A 397 -7.26 -9.46 -12.98
C ASP A 397 -8.71 -9.03 -13.27
N LYS A 398 -8.95 -7.75 -13.56
CA LYS A 398 -10.29 -7.24 -13.97
C LYS A 398 -10.69 -7.66 -15.38
N PHE A 399 -9.73 -8.14 -16.17
CA PHE A 399 -9.91 -8.55 -17.56
C PHE A 399 -9.73 -10.06 -17.72
N ARG A 400 -9.85 -10.82 -16.63
CA ARG A 400 -9.91 -12.28 -16.67
C ARG A 400 -11.17 -12.73 -17.37
N GLU A 401 -11.01 -13.76 -18.18
CA GLU A 401 -12.13 -14.44 -18.82
C GLU A 401 -12.77 -15.42 -17.80
N PRO A 402 -14.00 -15.88 -18.04
CA PRO A 402 -14.62 -16.89 -17.19
C PRO A 402 -13.74 -18.13 -17.04
N GLU A 403 -13.77 -18.74 -15.84
CA GLU A 403 -12.98 -19.93 -15.57
C GLU A 403 -13.56 -21.15 -16.28
N PHE A 404 -12.70 -21.90 -16.95
CA PHE A 404 -12.97 -23.22 -17.49
C PHE A 404 -12.39 -24.26 -16.54
N VAL A 405 -13.22 -25.20 -16.11
CA VAL A 405 -12.85 -26.28 -15.19
C VAL A 405 -12.92 -27.61 -15.94
N HIS A 406 -11.80 -28.31 -15.99
CA HIS A 406 -11.70 -29.67 -16.51
C HIS A 406 -12.32 -30.66 -15.53
N GLU A 407 -12.99 -31.68 -16.07
CA GLU A 407 -13.34 -32.88 -15.31
C GLU A 407 -12.05 -33.65 -15.01
N LEU A 408 -11.79 -33.89 -13.71
CA LEU A 408 -10.65 -34.66 -13.22
C LEU A 408 -11.21 -35.98 -12.68
N GLU A 409 -11.15 -37.04 -13.48
CA GLU A 409 -11.68 -38.35 -13.09
C GLU A 409 -10.83 -39.02 -12.02
N ASP A 410 -9.49 -38.89 -12.06
CA ASP A 410 -8.56 -39.21 -10.97
C ASP A 410 -7.24 -38.39 -11.08
N ALA A 411 -6.66 -37.99 -9.95
CA ALA A 411 -5.37 -37.26 -9.93
C ALA A 411 -4.16 -38.13 -10.31
N ASP A 412 -4.33 -39.47 -10.31
CA ASP A 412 -3.30 -40.45 -10.63
C ASP A 412 -2.95 -40.50 -12.14
N ASP A 413 -3.75 -39.85 -13.01
CA ASP A 413 -3.55 -39.84 -14.47
C ASP A 413 -2.61 -38.73 -14.98
N LEU A 414 -2.19 -37.80 -14.12
CA LEU A 414 -1.27 -36.73 -14.52
C LEU A 414 0.18 -37.20 -14.41
N PRO A 415 0.99 -37.20 -15.49
CA PRO A 415 2.37 -37.65 -15.42
C PRO A 415 3.20 -36.73 -14.52
N GLU A 416 4.19 -37.29 -13.82
CA GLU A 416 5.07 -36.50 -12.93
C GLU A 416 5.84 -35.41 -13.70
N LYS A 417 6.17 -35.68 -14.96
CA LYS A 417 6.85 -34.77 -15.89
C LYS A 417 6.12 -34.72 -17.22
N PHE A 418 5.96 -33.52 -17.75
CA PHE A 418 5.39 -33.27 -19.07
C PHE A 418 6.12 -32.12 -19.75
N ASP A 419 6.41 -32.26 -21.04
CA ASP A 419 7.01 -31.23 -21.87
C ASP A 419 6.29 -31.19 -23.22
N SER A 420 5.63 -30.07 -23.52
CA SER A 420 4.89 -29.89 -24.77
C SER A 420 5.78 -30.08 -26.01
N ARG A 421 7.10 -29.84 -25.91
CA ARG A 421 8.06 -29.98 -27.02
C ARG A 421 8.29 -31.45 -27.39
N ASP A 422 8.11 -32.35 -26.43
CA ASP A 422 8.25 -33.79 -26.61
C ASP A 422 6.92 -34.41 -27.02
N GLN A 423 5.80 -33.90 -26.48
CA GLN A 423 4.45 -34.35 -26.83
C GLN A 423 4.05 -33.97 -28.26
N TRP A 424 4.42 -32.78 -28.73
CA TRP A 424 4.08 -32.28 -30.06
C TRP A 424 5.33 -31.85 -30.83
N PRO A 425 6.22 -32.79 -31.21
CA PRO A 425 7.50 -32.48 -31.86
C PRO A 425 7.32 -31.86 -33.25
N ASN A 426 6.18 -32.12 -33.89
CA ASN A 426 5.82 -31.56 -35.19
C ASN A 426 5.39 -30.09 -35.13
N CYS A 427 5.29 -29.49 -33.94
CA CYS A 427 4.93 -28.10 -33.73
C CYS A 427 6.15 -27.25 -33.36
N PRO A 428 6.88 -26.71 -34.35
CA PRO A 428 8.17 -26.04 -34.10
C PRO A 428 8.06 -24.76 -33.28
N THR A 429 6.88 -24.12 -33.26
CA THR A 429 6.63 -22.90 -32.48
C THR A 429 6.78 -23.13 -30.97
N ILE A 430 6.57 -24.36 -30.49
CA ILE A 430 6.67 -24.66 -29.06
C ILE A 430 8.10 -24.47 -28.55
N ARG A 431 9.09 -24.77 -29.40
CA ARG A 431 10.53 -24.64 -29.11
C ARG A 431 11.06 -23.21 -29.31
N GLU A 432 10.29 -22.35 -29.95
CA GLU A 432 10.70 -20.98 -30.27
C GLU A 432 10.75 -20.13 -29.00
N ILE A 433 11.85 -19.41 -28.82
CA ILE A 433 12.00 -18.32 -27.86
C ILE A 433 12.00 -17.01 -28.63
N ARG A 434 11.17 -16.06 -28.21
CA ARG A 434 11.09 -14.73 -28.83
C ARG A 434 11.74 -13.66 -27.96
N ASP A 435 11.88 -12.48 -28.54
CA ASP A 435 12.41 -11.29 -27.88
C ASP A 435 11.42 -10.14 -28.03
N GLN A 436 10.93 -9.63 -26.89
CA GLN A 436 10.03 -8.47 -26.85
C GLN A 436 10.74 -7.13 -27.09
N GLY A 437 12.07 -7.12 -27.12
CA GLY A 437 12.91 -5.93 -27.21
C GLY A 437 12.67 -4.97 -26.04
N SER A 438 12.96 -3.68 -26.23
CA SER A 438 12.80 -2.63 -25.22
C SER A 438 11.34 -2.20 -24.98
N CYS A 439 10.39 -3.14 -24.92
CA CYS A 439 8.95 -2.87 -24.88
C CYS A 439 8.27 -3.81 -23.88
N GLY A 440 7.41 -3.29 -23.02
CA GLY A 440 6.64 -4.05 -22.02
C GLY A 440 5.46 -4.79 -22.65
N SER A 441 5.71 -5.58 -23.68
CA SER A 441 4.73 -6.33 -24.47
C SER A 441 4.63 -7.81 -24.10
N CYS A 442 5.20 -8.25 -22.97
CA CYS A 442 5.16 -9.65 -22.54
C CYS A 442 3.74 -10.25 -22.53
N TRP A 443 2.72 -9.44 -22.16
CA TRP A 443 1.29 -9.80 -22.17
C TRP A 443 0.73 -10.16 -23.56
N ALA A 444 1.41 -9.68 -24.61
CA ALA A 444 1.08 -10.02 -25.98
C ALA A 444 1.92 -11.20 -26.46
N PHE A 445 3.18 -11.30 -26.01
CA PHE A 445 4.08 -12.39 -26.39
C PHE A 445 3.62 -13.74 -25.83
N GLY A 446 3.34 -13.83 -24.51
CA GLY A 446 2.81 -15.05 -23.90
C GLY A 446 1.55 -15.55 -24.63
N ALA A 447 0.64 -14.62 -24.94
CA ALA A 447 -0.56 -14.87 -25.72
C ALA A 447 -0.26 -15.42 -27.12
N VAL A 448 0.45 -14.69 -27.98
CA VAL A 448 0.62 -15.09 -29.39
C VAL A 448 1.52 -16.31 -29.56
N GLU A 449 2.44 -16.56 -28.62
CA GLU A 449 3.23 -17.79 -28.60
C GLU A 449 2.33 -19.00 -28.32
N ALA A 450 1.55 -18.96 -27.23
CA ALA A 450 0.63 -20.04 -26.88
C ALA A 450 -0.46 -20.24 -27.95
N MET A 451 -0.99 -19.16 -28.53
CA MET A 451 -1.96 -19.25 -29.65
C MET A 451 -1.34 -19.95 -30.88
N SER A 452 -0.08 -19.65 -31.20
CA SER A 452 0.62 -20.26 -32.34
C SER A 452 0.79 -21.76 -32.13
N ASP A 453 1.19 -22.15 -30.92
CA ASP A 453 1.32 -23.55 -30.52
C ASP A 453 -0.01 -24.29 -30.62
N ARG A 454 -1.07 -23.70 -30.07
CA ARG A 454 -2.40 -24.30 -30.03
C ARG A 454 -2.99 -24.51 -31.41
N VAL A 455 -2.79 -23.60 -32.37
CA VAL A 455 -3.20 -23.82 -33.77
C VAL A 455 -2.51 -25.03 -34.37
N CYS A 456 -1.20 -25.18 -34.12
CA CYS A 456 -0.47 -26.34 -34.60
C CYS A 456 -0.95 -27.64 -33.95
N ILE A 457 -1.14 -27.64 -32.63
CA ILE A 457 -1.61 -28.79 -31.86
C ILE A 457 -3.01 -29.22 -32.30
N ALA A 458 -3.96 -28.29 -32.34
CA ALA A 458 -5.35 -28.58 -32.71
C ALA A 458 -5.51 -29.00 -34.19
N SER A 459 -4.56 -28.64 -35.05
CA SER A 459 -4.50 -29.11 -36.44
C SER A 459 -3.69 -30.40 -36.62
N ALA A 460 -3.26 -31.04 -35.53
CA ALA A 460 -2.38 -32.21 -35.53
C ALA A 460 -1.10 -32.03 -36.37
N GLY A 461 -0.47 -30.86 -36.26
CA GLY A 461 0.77 -30.51 -36.97
C GLY A 461 0.58 -30.12 -38.44
N LYS A 462 -0.66 -29.86 -38.90
CA LYS A 462 -0.93 -29.50 -40.29
C LYS A 462 -0.82 -28.00 -40.56
N ILE A 463 -1.10 -27.15 -39.56
CA ILE A 463 -1.10 -25.70 -39.70
C ILE A 463 -0.02 -25.10 -38.81
N HIS A 464 1.04 -24.58 -39.42
CA HIS A 464 2.11 -23.86 -38.73
C HIS A 464 1.90 -22.36 -38.88
N PHE A 465 1.04 -21.78 -38.04
CA PHE A 465 0.73 -20.35 -38.09
C PHE A 465 1.39 -19.61 -36.93
N ARG A 466 2.19 -18.59 -37.27
CA ARG A 466 2.87 -17.75 -36.28
C ARG A 466 2.13 -16.43 -36.11
N PHE A 467 1.42 -16.25 -34.99
CA PHE A 467 0.69 -15.02 -34.70
C PHE A 467 1.63 -13.84 -34.44
N SER A 468 1.25 -12.69 -35.00
CA SER A 468 1.98 -11.42 -34.89
C SER A 468 1.78 -10.78 -33.51
N ALA A 469 2.87 -10.69 -32.75
CA ALA A 469 2.91 -9.83 -31.56
C ALA A 469 2.70 -8.35 -31.93
N GLU A 470 3.16 -7.93 -33.12
CA GLU A 470 3.02 -6.55 -33.61
C GLU A 470 1.55 -6.15 -33.77
N ASP A 471 0.74 -6.99 -34.42
CA ASP A 471 -0.70 -6.73 -34.61
C ASP A 471 -1.41 -6.63 -33.26
N LEU A 472 -1.11 -7.55 -32.34
CA LEU A 472 -1.74 -7.55 -31.01
C LEU A 472 -1.34 -6.31 -30.19
N VAL A 473 -0.04 -6.02 -30.09
CA VAL A 473 0.50 -4.90 -29.30
C VAL A 473 0.01 -3.55 -29.83
N SER A 474 -0.01 -3.38 -31.16
CA SER A 474 -0.32 -2.09 -31.78
C SER A 474 -1.83 -1.87 -31.98
N CYS A 475 -2.61 -2.91 -32.27
CA CYS A 475 -4.02 -2.78 -32.67
C CYS A 475 -5.05 -3.20 -31.60
N CYS A 476 -4.66 -3.82 -30.49
CA CYS A 476 -5.59 -4.08 -29.38
C CYS A 476 -5.64 -2.94 -28.36
N HIS A 477 -6.46 -1.92 -28.64
CA HIS A 477 -6.63 -0.78 -27.72
C HIS A 477 -7.39 -1.12 -26.43
N THR A 478 -8.05 -2.29 -26.36
CA THR A 478 -8.72 -2.78 -25.14
C THR A 478 -7.82 -3.68 -24.29
N CYS A 479 -6.65 -4.07 -24.79
CA CYS A 479 -5.73 -4.96 -24.08
C CYS A 479 -4.76 -4.21 -23.17
N GLY A 480 -4.88 -2.89 -23.08
CA GLY A 480 -4.03 -2.04 -22.25
C GLY A 480 -3.29 -0.98 -23.07
N PHE A 481 -2.01 -0.79 -22.77
CA PHE A 481 -1.21 0.37 -23.19
C PHE A 481 -0.01 -0.01 -24.08
N GLY A 482 -0.12 -1.13 -24.81
CA GLY A 482 0.92 -1.59 -25.74
C GLY A 482 2.22 -1.93 -25.02
N CYS A 483 3.29 -1.19 -25.31
CA CYS A 483 4.60 -1.35 -24.67
C CYS A 483 4.67 -0.85 -23.22
N ASN A 484 3.62 -0.21 -22.71
CA ASN A 484 3.54 0.23 -21.31
C ASN A 484 2.68 -0.72 -20.46
N GLY A 485 2.56 -1.97 -20.94
CA GLY A 485 1.85 -3.04 -20.28
C GLY A 485 0.40 -3.23 -20.73
N GLY A 486 -0.14 -4.39 -20.42
CA GLY A 486 -1.45 -4.83 -20.84
C GLY A 486 -2.00 -6.00 -20.02
N PHE A 487 -3.10 -6.56 -20.52
CA PHE A 487 -3.93 -7.52 -19.82
C PHE A 487 -3.97 -8.85 -20.61
N PRO A 488 -3.32 -9.92 -20.11
CA PRO A 488 -3.31 -11.23 -20.76
C PRO A 488 -4.69 -11.73 -21.19
N GLY A 489 -5.68 -11.77 -20.29
CA GLY A 489 -7.04 -12.24 -20.62
C GLY A 489 -7.70 -11.47 -21.77
N ALA A 490 -7.51 -10.14 -21.82
CA ALA A 490 -8.03 -9.32 -22.92
C ALA A 490 -7.37 -9.62 -24.27
N ALA A 491 -6.12 -10.08 -24.30
CA ALA A 491 -5.44 -10.51 -25.52
C ALA A 491 -6.12 -11.73 -26.15
N TRP A 492 -6.45 -12.73 -25.33
CA TRP A 492 -7.21 -13.91 -25.77
C TRP A 492 -8.62 -13.53 -26.25
N SER A 493 -9.29 -12.64 -25.52
CA SER A 493 -10.58 -12.06 -25.92
C SER A 493 -10.51 -11.32 -27.27
N TYR A 494 -9.40 -10.62 -27.53
CA TYR A 494 -9.17 -9.94 -28.81
C TYR A 494 -8.95 -10.93 -29.96
N TRP A 495 -8.19 -12.00 -29.71
CA TRP A 495 -7.98 -13.06 -30.70
C TRP A 495 -9.29 -13.71 -31.15
N VAL A 496 -10.23 -13.95 -30.23
CA VAL A 496 -11.58 -14.46 -30.57
C VAL A 496 -12.39 -13.42 -31.34
N ARG A 497 -12.46 -12.17 -30.86
CA ARG A 497 -13.38 -11.15 -31.41
C ARG A 497 -12.90 -10.52 -32.71
N LYS A 498 -11.59 -10.34 -32.87
CA LYS A 498 -10.98 -9.53 -33.93
C LYS A 498 -9.95 -10.27 -34.76
N GLY A 499 -9.45 -11.40 -34.28
CA GLY A 499 -8.41 -12.19 -34.95
C GLY A 499 -7.07 -11.44 -35.04
N LEU A 500 -6.02 -12.22 -35.31
CA LEU A 500 -4.65 -11.73 -35.42
C LEU A 500 -4.03 -12.24 -36.72
N VAL A 501 -3.23 -11.40 -37.38
CA VAL A 501 -2.46 -11.79 -38.56
C VAL A 501 -1.18 -12.55 -38.19
N SER A 502 -0.50 -13.09 -39.19
CA SER A 502 0.80 -13.74 -39.04
C SER A 502 1.93 -12.72 -38.86
N GLY A 503 2.99 -13.09 -38.14
CA GLY A 503 4.15 -12.22 -37.94
C GLY A 503 5.35 -12.92 -37.29
N GLY A 504 6.52 -12.74 -37.90
CA GLY A 504 7.80 -13.25 -37.40
C GLY A 504 8.56 -12.27 -36.50
N PRO A 505 9.82 -12.60 -36.15
CA PRO A 505 10.71 -11.72 -35.42
C PRO A 505 11.09 -10.49 -36.26
N PHE A 506 11.66 -9.50 -35.58
CA PHE A 506 12.18 -8.30 -36.21
C PHE A 506 13.13 -8.58 -37.37
N GLY A 507 13.01 -7.78 -38.45
CA GLY A 507 13.84 -7.90 -39.65
C GLY A 507 13.57 -9.14 -40.51
N SER A 508 12.60 -10.00 -40.13
CA SER A 508 12.25 -11.17 -40.93
C SER A 508 11.20 -10.85 -42.00
N ASN A 509 11.21 -11.60 -43.10
CA ASN A 509 10.13 -11.57 -44.11
C ASN A 509 9.00 -12.57 -43.79
N MET A 510 8.86 -12.99 -42.53
CA MET A 510 7.90 -14.02 -42.13
C MET A 510 6.56 -13.42 -41.75
N GLY A 511 5.52 -13.77 -42.50
CA GLY A 511 4.12 -13.40 -42.22
C GLY A 511 3.75 -11.97 -42.63
N CYS A 512 2.55 -11.56 -42.27
CA CYS A 512 1.97 -10.27 -42.61
C CYS A 512 2.66 -9.10 -41.88
N GLN A 513 2.85 -9.21 -40.57
CA GLN A 513 3.43 -8.16 -39.72
C GLN A 513 4.49 -8.72 -38.78
N PRO A 514 5.76 -8.81 -39.24
CA PRO A 514 6.89 -9.05 -38.36
C PRO A 514 6.97 -7.99 -37.26
N TYR A 515 7.56 -8.35 -36.12
CA TYR A 515 7.71 -7.44 -34.98
C TYR A 515 8.56 -6.22 -35.34
N ALA A 516 8.08 -5.02 -35.01
CA ALA A 516 8.74 -3.78 -35.43
C ALA A 516 9.89 -3.34 -34.51
N ILE A 517 9.97 -3.91 -33.31
CA ILE A 517 10.96 -3.52 -32.31
C ILE A 517 12.15 -4.49 -32.35
N ALA A 518 13.35 -3.94 -32.52
CA ALA A 518 14.56 -4.72 -32.64
C ALA A 518 14.89 -5.47 -31.34
N PRO A 519 15.41 -6.70 -31.43
CA PRO A 519 15.99 -7.38 -30.28
C PRO A 519 17.27 -6.64 -29.89
N CYS A 520 17.58 -6.65 -28.60
CA CYS A 520 18.74 -5.95 -28.08
C CYS A 520 19.37 -6.75 -26.94
N GLU A 521 20.61 -6.43 -26.60
CA GLU A 521 21.30 -7.05 -25.48
C GLU A 521 20.72 -6.52 -24.17
N HIS A 522 19.68 -7.19 -23.69
CA HIS A 522 19.13 -6.94 -22.37
C HIS A 522 20.15 -7.24 -21.27
N HIS A 523 21.07 -8.18 -21.55
CA HIS A 523 21.56 -9.07 -20.52
C HIS A 523 23.08 -9.15 -20.30
N VAL A 524 23.89 -9.10 -21.36
CA VAL A 524 25.37 -9.07 -21.31
C VAL A 524 25.90 -8.58 -22.67
N ASN A 525 27.21 -8.41 -22.84
CA ASN A 525 27.78 -8.20 -24.17
C ASN A 525 27.56 -9.46 -25.03
N GLY A 526 26.75 -9.33 -26.08
CA GLY A 526 26.51 -10.35 -27.08
C GLY A 526 26.65 -9.79 -28.50
N THR A 527 25.96 -10.40 -29.45
CA THR A 527 26.04 -10.01 -30.87
C THR A 527 24.98 -8.98 -31.28
N ARG A 528 24.01 -8.69 -30.41
CA ARG A 528 22.94 -7.72 -30.66
C ARG A 528 23.36 -6.30 -30.24
N PRO A 529 22.70 -5.25 -30.74
CA PRO A 529 22.93 -3.89 -30.26
C PRO A 529 22.57 -3.73 -28.78
N SER A 530 23.21 -2.78 -28.10
CA SER A 530 22.81 -2.37 -26.75
C SER A 530 21.36 -1.85 -26.76
N CYS A 531 20.61 -2.16 -25.70
CA CYS A 531 19.24 -1.67 -25.58
C CYS A 531 19.22 -0.15 -25.33
N GLU A 532 18.74 0.61 -26.30
CA GLU A 532 18.54 2.06 -26.19
C GLU A 532 17.07 2.38 -25.91
N GLY A 533 16.82 3.26 -24.92
CA GLY A 533 15.50 3.80 -24.59
C GLY A 533 14.74 3.05 -23.47
N GLU A 534 14.10 3.83 -22.58
CA GLU A 534 13.19 3.30 -21.54
C GLU A 534 11.76 3.17 -22.11
N GLY A 535 11.12 2.00 -21.94
CA GLY A 535 9.68 1.81 -22.20
C GLY A 535 9.24 2.17 -23.62
N GLY A 536 9.82 1.49 -24.62
CA GLY A 536 9.70 1.79 -26.05
C GLY A 536 8.30 2.21 -26.50
N LYS A 537 8.24 3.16 -27.43
CA LYS A 537 6.95 3.66 -27.94
C LYS A 537 6.20 2.54 -28.64
N THR A 538 4.95 2.30 -28.23
CA THR A 538 4.05 1.37 -28.92
C THR A 538 3.98 1.72 -30.41
N PRO A 539 4.32 0.77 -31.31
CA PRO A 539 4.15 0.97 -32.74
C PRO A 539 2.72 1.36 -33.10
N LYS A 540 2.56 2.09 -34.21
CA LYS A 540 1.22 2.46 -34.68
C LYS A 540 0.52 1.23 -35.24
N CYS A 541 -0.77 1.06 -34.92
CA CYS A 541 -1.60 0.06 -35.58
C CYS A 541 -1.66 0.33 -37.09
N VAL A 542 -1.09 -0.57 -37.87
CA VAL A 542 -1.15 -0.54 -39.34
C VAL A 542 -1.96 -1.75 -39.81
N LYS A 543 -3.09 -1.54 -40.48
CA LYS A 543 -3.92 -2.64 -41.01
C LYS A 543 -3.49 -3.05 -42.41
N LYS A 544 -2.19 -3.31 -42.58
CA LYS A 544 -1.57 -3.67 -43.86
C LYS A 544 -0.38 -4.58 -43.61
N CYS A 545 -0.22 -5.60 -44.45
CA CYS A 545 0.95 -6.48 -44.43
C CYS A 545 2.17 -5.79 -45.05
N GLN A 546 3.36 -6.29 -44.72
CA GLN A 546 4.60 -5.90 -45.39
C GLN A 546 4.53 -6.17 -46.90
N ALA A 547 5.27 -5.38 -47.69
CA ALA A 547 5.18 -5.41 -49.14
C ALA A 547 5.59 -6.76 -49.76
N SER A 548 6.47 -7.50 -49.11
CA SER A 548 6.92 -8.84 -49.52
C SER A 548 5.84 -9.93 -49.30
N TYR A 549 4.76 -9.63 -48.59
CA TYR A 549 3.72 -10.59 -48.25
C TYR A 549 2.45 -10.38 -49.08
N SER A 550 2.05 -11.39 -49.85
CA SER A 550 1.01 -11.29 -50.87
C SER A 550 -0.43 -11.38 -50.33
N VAL A 551 -0.63 -11.96 -49.14
CA VAL A 551 -1.96 -12.13 -48.55
C VAL A 551 -2.40 -10.80 -47.92
N PRO A 552 -3.59 -10.26 -48.24
CA PRO A 552 -4.09 -9.03 -47.62
C PRO A 552 -4.32 -9.18 -46.11
N TYR A 553 -4.07 -8.11 -45.34
CA TYR A 553 -4.19 -8.09 -43.87
C TYR A 553 -5.49 -8.73 -43.35
N ALA A 554 -6.65 -8.35 -43.90
CA ALA A 554 -7.93 -8.89 -43.46
C ALA A 554 -8.11 -10.39 -43.75
N LYS A 555 -7.46 -10.90 -44.81
CA LYS A 555 -7.51 -12.32 -45.20
C LYS A 555 -6.50 -13.19 -44.46
N ASP A 556 -5.44 -12.60 -43.92
CA ASP A 556 -4.43 -13.31 -43.13
C ASP A 556 -4.86 -13.53 -41.67
N LYS A 557 -5.92 -12.85 -41.22
CA LYS A 557 -6.40 -12.98 -39.84
C LYS A 557 -6.89 -14.39 -39.54
N ARG A 558 -6.41 -14.94 -38.43
CA ARG A 558 -6.94 -16.15 -37.80
C ARG A 558 -7.52 -15.84 -36.42
N PHE A 559 -8.47 -16.65 -35.99
CA PHE A 559 -9.33 -16.37 -34.84
C PHE A 559 -9.28 -17.50 -33.82
N GLY A 560 -9.49 -17.15 -32.56
CA GLY A 560 -9.87 -18.13 -31.54
C GLY A 560 -11.34 -18.52 -31.69
N ALA A 561 -11.66 -19.77 -31.38
CA ALA A 561 -13.04 -20.23 -31.19
C ALA A 561 -13.58 -19.82 -29.81
N SER A 562 -12.73 -19.89 -28.77
CA SER A 562 -13.06 -19.49 -27.40
C SER A 562 -11.82 -18.99 -26.66
N SER A 563 -12.05 -18.24 -25.59
CA SER A 563 -11.05 -17.78 -24.62
C SER A 563 -11.59 -17.97 -23.21
N TYR A 564 -10.73 -18.38 -22.28
CA TYR A 564 -11.10 -18.68 -20.90
C TYR A 564 -9.89 -18.57 -19.98
N SER A 565 -10.15 -18.49 -18.68
CA SER A 565 -9.11 -18.61 -17.64
C SER A 565 -9.12 -20.02 -17.05
N ILE A 566 -7.98 -20.48 -16.54
CA ILE A 566 -7.91 -21.73 -15.76
C ILE A 566 -7.89 -21.36 -14.27
N PRO A 567 -8.67 -22.03 -13.42
CA PRO A 567 -8.67 -21.77 -11.98
C PRO A 567 -7.28 -22.00 -11.38
N ARG A 568 -7.01 -21.31 -10.26
CA ARG A 568 -5.79 -21.48 -9.46
C ARG A 568 -5.77 -22.87 -8.78
N HIS A 569 -5.46 -23.88 -9.57
CA HIS A 569 -5.41 -25.27 -9.15
C HIS A 569 -4.40 -26.04 -10.01
N GLU A 570 -3.36 -26.58 -9.37
CA GLU A 570 -2.23 -27.25 -10.02
C GLU A 570 -2.69 -28.27 -11.08
N ALA A 571 -3.54 -29.23 -10.70
CA ALA A 571 -4.02 -30.27 -11.60
C ALA A 571 -4.85 -29.74 -12.79
N GLN A 572 -5.58 -28.62 -12.62
CA GLN A 572 -6.38 -28.02 -13.69
C GLN A 572 -5.48 -27.40 -14.76
N ILE A 573 -4.39 -26.74 -14.34
CA ILE A 573 -3.39 -26.17 -15.24
C ILE A 573 -2.62 -27.29 -15.95
N GLN A 574 -2.23 -28.35 -15.24
CA GLN A 574 -1.58 -29.52 -15.85
C GLN A 574 -2.49 -30.16 -16.90
N LYS A 575 -3.77 -30.38 -16.57
CA LYS A 575 -4.75 -30.97 -17.49
C LYS A 575 -4.97 -30.10 -18.73
N GLU A 576 -5.06 -28.78 -18.57
CA GLU A 576 -5.16 -27.86 -19.70
C GLU A 576 -3.94 -27.95 -20.62
N ILE A 577 -2.73 -27.91 -20.06
CA ILE A 577 -1.49 -27.98 -20.85
C ILE A 577 -1.36 -29.33 -21.55
N MET A 578 -1.67 -30.44 -20.87
CA MET A 578 -1.60 -31.79 -21.45
C MET A 578 -2.58 -31.98 -22.61
N THR A 579 -3.78 -31.41 -22.49
CA THR A 579 -4.88 -31.64 -23.42
C THR A 579 -4.81 -30.70 -24.61
N ASN A 580 -4.56 -29.41 -24.35
CA ASN A 580 -4.72 -28.34 -25.34
C ASN A 580 -3.39 -27.66 -25.68
N GLY A 581 -2.30 -27.95 -24.96
CA GLY A 581 -0.99 -27.35 -25.18
C GLY A 581 -0.70 -26.11 -24.31
N PRO A 582 0.43 -25.43 -24.55
CA PRO A 582 0.93 -24.34 -23.71
C PRO A 582 -0.12 -23.26 -23.39
N VAL A 583 -0.02 -22.68 -22.20
CA VAL A 583 -0.91 -21.61 -21.70
C VAL A 583 -0.11 -20.32 -21.47
N GLU A 584 -0.79 -19.19 -21.48
CA GLU A 584 -0.20 -17.95 -20.99
C GLU A 584 -0.40 -17.83 -19.47
N GLY A 585 0.68 -17.58 -18.75
CA GLY A 585 0.65 -17.31 -17.31
C GLY A 585 1.22 -15.93 -17.00
N ALA A 586 0.89 -15.37 -15.84
CA ALA A 586 1.51 -14.15 -15.33
C ALA A 586 1.93 -14.33 -13.87
N PHE A 587 3.05 -13.73 -13.51
CA PHE A 587 3.58 -13.78 -12.15
C PHE A 587 4.32 -12.50 -11.79
N THR A 588 4.60 -12.35 -10.49
CA THR A 588 5.34 -11.20 -9.97
C THR A 588 6.84 -11.44 -10.06
N VAL A 589 7.56 -10.55 -10.73
CA VAL A 589 9.02 -10.61 -10.82
C VAL A 589 9.67 -9.80 -9.72
N TYR A 590 10.72 -10.38 -9.11
CA TYR A 590 11.59 -9.74 -8.13
C TYR A 590 13.02 -9.58 -8.69
N GLU A 591 13.81 -8.71 -8.06
CA GLU A 591 15.19 -8.39 -8.48
C GLU A 591 16.10 -9.62 -8.58
N ASP A 592 15.89 -10.66 -7.78
CA ASP A 592 16.71 -11.87 -7.82
C ASP A 592 16.47 -12.73 -9.07
N LEU A 593 15.25 -12.79 -9.62
CA LEU A 593 14.95 -13.55 -10.85
C LEU A 593 15.78 -13.06 -12.04
N LEU A 594 16.14 -11.77 -12.05
CA LEU A 594 16.99 -11.20 -13.09
C LEU A 594 18.28 -12.00 -13.27
N HIS A 595 18.74 -12.67 -12.21
CA HIS A 595 19.98 -13.44 -12.19
C HIS A 595 19.79 -14.94 -12.42
N TYR A 596 18.58 -15.44 -12.69
CA TYR A 596 18.34 -16.87 -12.89
C TYR A 596 19.22 -17.48 -14.00
N LYS A 597 19.90 -18.60 -13.72
CA LYS A 597 20.64 -19.37 -14.75
C LYS A 597 20.14 -20.80 -14.90
N GLU A 598 19.93 -21.50 -13.79
CA GLU A 598 19.55 -22.92 -13.78
C GLU A 598 18.83 -23.28 -12.48
N GLY A 599 18.16 -24.43 -12.47
CA GLY A 599 17.43 -24.97 -11.32
C GLY A 599 15.98 -24.50 -11.23
N VAL A 600 15.34 -24.70 -10.08
CA VAL A 600 13.94 -24.30 -9.82
C VAL A 600 13.91 -23.00 -9.03
N TYR A 601 13.52 -21.91 -9.69
CA TYR A 601 13.46 -20.58 -9.09
C TYR A 601 12.48 -20.53 -7.91
N GLN A 602 13.00 -20.02 -6.79
CA GLN A 602 12.26 -19.62 -5.60
C GLN A 602 12.80 -18.27 -5.14
N HIS A 603 11.92 -17.33 -4.82
CA HIS A 603 12.34 -15.99 -4.43
C HIS A 603 13.02 -16.03 -3.06
N VAL A 604 14.19 -15.39 -2.94
CA VAL A 604 15.02 -15.40 -1.72
C VAL A 604 15.42 -14.01 -1.24
N THR A 605 15.51 -13.02 -2.13
CA THR A 605 15.88 -11.64 -1.78
C THR A 605 15.54 -10.66 -2.91
N GLY A 606 15.64 -9.36 -2.64
CA GLY A 606 15.38 -8.32 -3.64
C GLY A 606 13.95 -7.81 -3.65
N LYS A 607 13.74 -6.67 -4.31
CA LYS A 607 12.45 -5.98 -4.36
C LYS A 607 11.59 -6.47 -5.52
N MET A 608 10.29 -6.31 -5.38
CA MET A 608 9.33 -6.48 -6.47
C MET A 608 9.63 -5.47 -7.59
N LEU A 609 9.65 -5.94 -8.83
CA LEU A 609 9.88 -5.13 -10.01
C LEU A 609 8.61 -4.88 -10.83
N GLY A 610 7.70 -5.85 -10.91
CA GLY A 610 6.46 -5.74 -11.68
C GLY A 610 5.85 -7.09 -12.01
N GLY A 611 4.72 -7.07 -12.74
CA GLY A 611 4.10 -8.27 -13.28
C GLY A 611 4.64 -8.60 -14.68
N HIS A 612 4.94 -9.87 -14.91
CA HIS A 612 5.45 -10.37 -16.19
C HIS A 612 4.61 -11.54 -16.68
N ALA A 613 4.32 -11.57 -17.99
CA ALA A 613 3.57 -12.64 -18.63
C ALA A 613 4.53 -13.53 -19.41
N ILE A 614 4.24 -14.83 -19.40
CA ILE A 614 5.09 -15.89 -19.90
C ILE A 614 4.24 -16.98 -20.55
N ARG A 615 4.90 -17.94 -21.18
CA ARG A 615 4.27 -19.16 -21.71
C ARG A 615 4.68 -20.37 -20.89
N ILE A 616 3.72 -21.04 -20.25
CA ILE A 616 3.94 -22.29 -19.51
C ILE A 616 3.69 -23.46 -20.46
N LEU A 617 4.67 -24.35 -20.60
CA LEU A 617 4.63 -25.45 -21.59
C LEU A 617 4.90 -26.84 -21.00
N GLY A 618 5.05 -26.95 -19.69
CA GLY A 618 5.29 -28.23 -19.05
C GLY A 618 5.52 -28.13 -17.55
N TRP A 619 5.84 -29.26 -16.94
CA TRP A 619 6.17 -29.37 -15.52
C TRP A 619 7.06 -30.58 -15.27
N GLY A 620 7.62 -30.64 -14.07
CA GLY A 620 8.39 -31.80 -13.62
C GLY A 620 8.75 -31.72 -12.15
N VAL A 621 9.66 -32.60 -11.73
CA VAL A 621 10.31 -32.58 -10.42
C VAL A 621 11.82 -32.59 -10.65
N GLU A 622 12.54 -31.73 -9.94
CA GLU A 622 14.00 -31.66 -9.98
C GLU A 622 14.53 -31.63 -8.54
N ASN A 623 15.34 -32.64 -8.18
CA ASN A 623 15.88 -32.79 -6.82
C ASN A 623 14.80 -32.69 -5.72
N GLY A 624 13.64 -33.33 -5.96
CA GLY A 624 12.49 -33.30 -5.04
C GLY A 624 11.64 -32.03 -5.09
N THR A 625 12.01 -31.03 -5.88
CA THR A 625 11.26 -29.78 -6.02
C THR A 625 10.38 -29.80 -7.27
N LYS A 626 9.06 -29.66 -7.10
CA LYS A 626 8.11 -29.54 -8.21
C LYS A 626 8.28 -28.21 -8.94
N TYR A 627 8.25 -28.22 -10.27
CA TYR A 627 8.36 -27.00 -11.07
C TYR A 627 7.38 -26.93 -12.24
N TRP A 628 7.12 -25.70 -12.69
CA TRP A 628 6.59 -25.36 -14.01
C TRP A 628 7.74 -25.06 -14.98
N LEU A 629 7.68 -25.56 -16.21
CA LEU A 629 8.61 -25.26 -17.29
C LEU A 629 8.06 -24.10 -18.12
N ILE A 630 8.85 -23.04 -18.22
CA ILE A 630 8.39 -21.76 -18.76
C ILE A 630 9.34 -21.26 -19.85
N ALA A 631 8.77 -20.76 -20.95
CA ALA A 631 9.45 -19.97 -21.96
C ALA A 631 9.30 -18.47 -21.64
N ASN A 632 10.43 -17.76 -21.60
CA ASN A 632 10.48 -16.31 -21.41
C ASN A 632 10.53 -15.58 -22.77
N SER A 633 10.29 -14.27 -22.75
CA SER A 633 10.26 -13.39 -23.93
C SER A 633 11.45 -12.42 -23.99
N TRP A 634 12.56 -12.75 -23.33
CA TRP A 634 13.78 -11.93 -23.28
C TRP A 634 14.95 -12.58 -24.01
N ASN A 635 14.68 -13.21 -25.16
CA ASN A 635 15.64 -13.96 -25.99
C ASN A 635 16.26 -15.21 -25.35
N SER A 636 17.01 -15.95 -26.16
CA SER A 636 17.63 -17.23 -25.82
C SER A 636 18.85 -17.14 -24.91
N ASP A 637 19.44 -15.95 -24.74
CA ASP A 637 20.69 -15.80 -23.98
C ASP A 637 20.41 -15.58 -22.48
N TRP A 638 19.15 -15.34 -22.14
CA TRP A 638 18.67 -15.26 -20.77
C TRP A 638 18.36 -16.65 -20.18
N GLY A 639 18.73 -16.86 -18.92
CA GLY A 639 18.35 -18.08 -18.19
C GLY A 639 18.94 -19.35 -18.80
N ASP A 640 18.11 -20.39 -18.91
CA ASP A 640 18.46 -21.66 -19.55
C ASP A 640 17.96 -21.65 -20.99
N ASN A 641 18.75 -21.05 -21.89
CA ASN A 641 18.43 -20.95 -23.32
C ASN A 641 17.08 -20.25 -23.60
N GLY A 642 16.72 -19.24 -22.80
CA GLY A 642 15.43 -18.53 -22.84
C GLY A 642 14.32 -19.16 -21.99
N PHE A 643 14.58 -20.33 -21.40
CA PHE A 643 13.66 -21.02 -20.50
C PHE A 643 14.05 -20.81 -19.04
N PHE A 644 13.08 -21.05 -18.15
CA PHE A 644 13.33 -21.18 -16.72
C PHE A 644 12.31 -22.12 -16.08
N LYS A 645 12.63 -22.55 -14.86
CA LYS A 645 11.73 -23.34 -14.02
C LYS A 645 11.38 -22.54 -12.77
N ILE A 646 10.12 -22.61 -12.34
CA ILE A 646 9.64 -21.95 -11.11
C ILE A 646 8.84 -22.94 -10.27
N LEU A 647 8.87 -22.76 -8.95
CA LEU A 647 8.14 -23.61 -8.00
C LEU A 647 6.66 -23.77 -8.38
N ARG A 648 6.19 -25.02 -8.40
CA ARG A 648 4.82 -25.44 -8.72
C ARG A 648 4.10 -25.99 -7.50
N GLY A 649 2.79 -25.73 -7.40
CA GLY A 649 1.87 -26.28 -6.40
C GLY A 649 1.63 -25.34 -5.21
N GLU A 650 2.33 -24.21 -5.16
CA GLU A 650 2.24 -23.23 -4.06
C GLU A 650 1.75 -21.85 -4.54
N ASP A 651 1.38 -21.73 -5.82
CA ASP A 651 1.11 -20.44 -6.48
C ASP A 651 2.24 -19.42 -6.22
N HIS A 652 3.48 -19.90 -6.34
CA HIS A 652 4.67 -19.11 -6.01
C HIS A 652 4.70 -17.84 -6.85
N LEU A 653 4.69 -16.68 -6.18
CA LEU A 653 4.63 -15.34 -6.80
C LEU A 653 3.40 -15.09 -7.70
N GLY A 654 2.33 -15.88 -7.52
CA GLY A 654 1.10 -15.78 -8.29
C GLY A 654 1.12 -16.51 -9.64
N ILE A 655 2.10 -17.37 -9.89
CA ILE A 655 2.28 -18.05 -11.20
C ILE A 655 1.09 -18.91 -11.63
N GLU A 656 0.30 -19.42 -10.68
CA GLU A 656 -0.90 -20.23 -10.93
C GLU A 656 -2.18 -19.41 -10.83
N SER A 657 -2.09 -18.18 -10.32
CA SER A 657 -3.24 -17.31 -10.14
C SER A 657 -3.80 -16.84 -11.47
N SER A 658 -2.96 -16.48 -12.45
CA SER A 658 -3.41 -15.79 -13.68
C SER A 658 -3.06 -16.56 -14.95
N ILE A 659 -3.78 -17.64 -15.19
CA ILE A 659 -3.65 -18.49 -16.39
C ILE A 659 -4.74 -18.15 -17.40
N SER A 660 -4.32 -17.78 -18.62
CA SER A 660 -5.20 -17.48 -19.76
C SER A 660 -4.94 -18.46 -20.89
N ALA A 661 -6.03 -18.93 -21.50
CA ALA A 661 -6.01 -19.92 -22.57
C ALA A 661 -7.20 -19.74 -23.52
N GLY A 662 -7.28 -20.59 -24.53
CA GLY A 662 -8.34 -20.58 -25.53
C GLY A 662 -8.15 -21.66 -26.56
N LEU A 663 -9.21 -21.96 -27.31
CA LEU A 663 -9.17 -22.94 -28.40
C LEU A 663 -9.13 -22.21 -29.74
N PRO A 664 -8.28 -22.64 -30.70
CA PRO A 664 -8.22 -22.04 -32.02
C PRO A 664 -9.43 -22.43 -32.88
N LYS A 665 -9.81 -21.54 -33.80
CA LYS A 665 -10.70 -21.88 -34.91
C LYS A 665 -9.83 -22.41 -36.07
N VAL A 666 -9.67 -23.73 -36.11
CA VAL A 666 -8.83 -24.45 -37.10
C VAL A 666 -9.55 -24.65 -38.42
#